data_AF-A0A848VQJ0-F1
#
_entry.id   AF-A0A848VQJ0-F1
#
_cell.length_a   1.000
_cell.length_b   1.000
_cell.length_c   1.000
_cell.angle_alpha   90.00
_cell.angle_beta   90.00
_cell.angle_gamma   90.00
#
_symmetry.space_group_name_H-M   'P 1'
#
loop_
_entity.id
_entity.type
_entity.pdbx_description
1 polymer ?
#
loop_
_entity_poly.entity_id
_entity_poly.type
_entity_poly.pdbx_seq_one_letter_code
_entity_poly.pdbx_strand_id
1 'polypeptide(L)'
;MRYLLPLALLLLVEPAMAQSLPATAARIAPPERDATTYTATARVNDRTGFPVTVYHTPYRARPAAPAEMAWSYVKDSAATLGIDDLAQLAHVNTRETLSGYRVQFDQLVSGVPVYEARIVVSLGEDGRIHFVSNGFQPGIRDLSVASKTGSAGARSIARAWVEHEGPPVAETQETVIFSRAGRSRLAHRVQMVTGQGSWEFLVDASSGELILAEPRGHAGAPRSGAGPTGSFGRAASAAQLGVETSRQADGTAMVFDPDPMTTLRAAYGETSEVSDNNDADSDALTSARTSVTLRDITETSGVFELTGPNVVITDFDPPFLGTFAQSSPDFDFTRSQPAFEAATVYHHIDQSMRYLNDELGFNVQPLQYAGGVQVDPHGLEGAVNAQYLFTGQLRFGEGGADMAEDPEVVLHELGHAIHDWITNRGLSREAGLGEGSADYWAASYTRSKSSWTESDPERENFGRWGGRPFFQGRSTDYAGRFPFSLTGSIHTDGQIWSTAMIRILDQIGREKSDVLFLEGLSMTAPGNDTEDAARAVLKADSLLFGGENAGLMLETFVRSGFIFRAAAAAAGRAGPGPLSVSFFDLSTFGEGSATSWAWDFETDGQVDATSSLASHTYDQPGLYSVTLTASNGERTESTTLTDYVSVNSGIYVWEGIGNPTSRSGRFIFDELQEAGVEAHYSRTADIHPSLEGFDAVFLSFGPFDPQNQPTPLKDTSARVIRDYLAAGGRVYLEGGDVIGFDQTANNALLDLFGVNIVTDGSSESRPVTSLVGQTGSLADGLLYTSSRQTATTSVDRIESAGSGQVTFVQENYGAVGIQNQNSGGGRSVVMTYTLADLDANGSSTRNALLSRILDYFGLAVQLDAEPAALPTGLSLGTPYPNPTTSEATLDLVMPGGAFVDIDVYDILGRRVMQPVSG
;
A
#
# COMPACT_ATOMS: atom_id res chain seq x y z
N MET A 1 19.17 49.73 -63.24
CA MET A 1 19.26 50.30 -61.88
C MET A 1 19.44 49.13 -60.92
N ARG A 2 20.46 49.18 -60.06
CA ARG A 2 20.82 48.23 -58.98
C ARG A 2 19.63 48.08 -58.00
N TYR A 3 19.38 46.96 -57.31
CA TYR A 3 20.19 46.39 -56.23
C TYR A 3 19.99 44.87 -56.02
N LEU A 4 21.09 44.22 -55.65
CA LEU A 4 21.22 42.90 -55.02
C LEU A 4 21.16 43.05 -53.49
N LEU A 5 20.54 42.09 -52.80
CA LEU A 5 20.88 41.70 -51.42
C LEU A 5 20.59 40.20 -51.23
N PRO A 6 21.48 39.44 -50.55
CA PRO A 6 21.42 37.99 -50.49
C PRO A 6 20.54 37.49 -49.33
N LEU A 7 19.81 36.40 -49.56
CA LEU A 7 19.06 35.68 -48.53
C LEU A 7 20.02 34.68 -47.87
N ALA A 8 20.39 34.93 -46.62
CA ALA A 8 21.08 33.97 -45.79
C ALA A 8 20.11 32.83 -45.41
N LEU A 9 20.50 31.61 -45.75
CA LEU A 9 19.80 30.39 -45.40
C LEU A 9 20.04 30.13 -43.90
N LEU A 10 19.04 30.39 -43.06
CA LEU A 10 19.01 29.90 -41.68
C LEU A 10 18.85 28.38 -41.76
N LEU A 11 19.94 27.65 -41.58
CA LEU A 11 19.91 26.25 -41.20
C LEU A 11 19.44 26.20 -39.73
N LEU A 12 18.18 25.82 -39.54
CA LEU A 12 17.66 25.37 -38.25
C LEU A 12 18.46 24.11 -37.88
N VAL A 13 19.43 24.27 -37.00
CA VAL A 13 20.06 23.18 -36.26
C VAL A 13 19.03 22.74 -35.22
N GLU A 14 18.50 21.53 -35.36
CA GLU A 14 17.71 20.89 -34.31
C GLU A 14 18.56 20.77 -33.04
N PRO A 15 18.01 21.06 -31.85
CA PRO A 15 18.73 20.88 -30.59
C PRO A 15 19.01 19.39 -30.40
N ALA A 16 20.29 19.03 -30.39
CA ALA A 16 20.76 17.70 -30.06
C ALA A 16 20.31 17.36 -28.63
N MET A 17 19.42 16.38 -28.52
CA MET A 17 19.17 15.68 -27.27
C MET A 17 20.46 14.99 -26.82
N ALA A 18 20.60 14.74 -25.50
CA ALA A 18 21.55 13.79 -24.93
C ALA A 18 21.73 12.61 -25.90
N GLN A 19 22.96 12.42 -26.38
CA GLN A 19 23.20 11.68 -27.61
C GLN A 19 22.45 10.35 -27.66
N SER A 20 21.62 10.23 -28.70
CA SER A 20 21.47 8.98 -29.41
C SER A 20 22.86 8.33 -29.53
N LEU A 21 23.00 7.13 -28.98
CA LEU A 21 24.04 6.18 -29.35
C LEU A 21 24.33 6.31 -30.86
N PRO A 22 25.60 6.33 -31.27
CA PRO A 22 25.96 6.55 -32.66
C PRO A 22 25.10 5.65 -33.56
N ALA A 23 24.36 6.30 -34.47
CA ALA A 23 23.58 5.61 -35.47
C ALA A 23 24.54 4.86 -36.39
N THR A 24 24.88 3.60 -36.07
CA THR A 24 25.44 2.61 -37.02
C THR A 24 25.45 1.15 -36.52
N ALA A 25 24.42 0.70 -35.78
CA ALA A 25 23.93 -0.69 -35.88
C ALA A 25 22.45 -0.73 -35.45
N ALA A 26 21.55 -1.17 -36.33
CA ALA A 26 20.11 -1.21 -36.04
C ALA A 26 19.82 -2.18 -34.88
N ARG A 27 19.50 -1.66 -33.68
CA ARG A 27 19.10 -2.46 -32.51
C ARG A 27 18.16 -3.59 -32.91
N ILE A 28 18.42 -4.79 -32.42
CA ILE A 28 17.48 -5.92 -32.54
C ILE A 28 16.75 -6.04 -31.21
N ALA A 29 15.51 -5.56 -31.18
CA ALA A 29 14.64 -5.74 -30.03
C ALA A 29 14.11 -7.19 -30.00
N PRO A 30 13.96 -7.80 -28.81
CA PRO A 30 13.30 -9.10 -28.70
C PRO A 30 11.84 -9.01 -29.18
N PRO A 31 11.21 -10.14 -29.59
CA PRO A 31 9.77 -10.21 -29.89
C PRO A 31 8.95 -9.62 -28.74
N GLU A 32 7.81 -8.96 -28.95
CA GLU A 32 6.98 -8.38 -27.88
C GLU A 32 6.59 -9.38 -26.77
N ARG A 33 6.37 -8.87 -25.55
CA ARG A 33 5.85 -9.70 -24.44
C ARG A 33 4.38 -10.00 -24.69
N ASP A 34 3.87 -11.04 -24.05
CA ASP A 34 2.43 -11.28 -24.03
C ASP A 34 1.72 -10.11 -23.35
N ALA A 35 0.50 -9.79 -23.81
CA ALA A 35 -0.36 -8.84 -23.13
C ALA A 35 -0.70 -9.30 -21.70
N THR A 36 -0.93 -8.33 -20.81
CA THR A 36 -1.27 -8.60 -19.41
C THR A 36 -2.40 -7.71 -18.93
N THR A 37 -3.24 -8.25 -18.06
CA THR A 37 -4.35 -7.55 -17.42
C THR A 37 -4.11 -7.38 -15.93
N TYR A 38 -4.49 -6.22 -15.39
CA TYR A 38 -4.42 -5.90 -13.96
C TYR A 38 -5.71 -6.30 -13.26
N THR A 39 -5.56 -6.82 -12.04
CA THR A 39 -6.66 -7.08 -11.10
C THR A 39 -6.27 -6.52 -9.74
N ALA A 40 -7.23 -6.49 -8.81
CA ALA A 40 -6.99 -6.03 -7.44
C ALA A 40 -5.88 -6.81 -6.71
N THR A 41 -5.61 -8.07 -7.10
CA THR A 41 -4.67 -8.95 -6.37
C THR A 41 -3.46 -9.38 -7.19
N ALA A 42 -3.48 -9.20 -8.51
CA ALA A 42 -2.43 -9.68 -9.40
C ALA A 42 -2.42 -8.96 -10.76
N ARG A 43 -1.29 -9.04 -11.46
CA ARG A 43 -1.19 -8.83 -12.90
C ARG A 43 -1.07 -10.18 -13.58
N VAL A 44 -1.89 -10.43 -14.60
CA VAL A 44 -2.09 -11.75 -15.20
C VAL A 44 -1.69 -11.71 -16.67
N ASN A 45 -0.99 -12.73 -17.15
CA ASN A 45 -0.69 -12.90 -18.57
C ASN A 45 -1.91 -13.40 -19.33
N ASP A 46 -2.38 -12.64 -20.32
CA ASP A 46 -3.64 -12.90 -21.01
C ASP A 46 -3.62 -14.20 -21.83
N ARG A 47 -2.43 -14.61 -22.32
CA ARG A 47 -2.26 -15.84 -23.10
C ARG A 47 -2.29 -17.09 -22.23
N THR A 48 -1.67 -17.03 -21.06
CA THR A 48 -1.46 -18.20 -20.19
C THR A 48 -2.48 -18.29 -19.04
N GLY A 49 -3.08 -17.17 -18.66
CA GLY A 49 -3.96 -17.06 -17.50
C GLY A 49 -3.23 -17.08 -16.15
N PHE A 50 -1.91 -17.15 -16.14
CA PHE A 50 -1.12 -17.17 -14.90
C PHE A 50 -0.69 -15.77 -14.47
N PRO A 51 -0.61 -15.50 -13.16
CA PRO A 51 -0.14 -14.23 -12.64
C PRO A 51 1.36 -14.06 -12.95
N VAL A 52 1.73 -12.92 -13.52
CA VAL A 52 3.12 -12.46 -13.63
C VAL A 52 3.55 -11.65 -12.42
N THR A 53 2.59 -11.10 -11.69
CA THR A 53 2.80 -10.47 -10.38
C THR A 53 1.63 -10.76 -9.46
N VAL A 54 1.87 -11.04 -8.19
CA VAL A 54 0.85 -11.16 -7.13
C VAL A 54 1.09 -10.08 -6.08
N TYR A 55 0.12 -9.19 -5.91
CA TYR A 55 0.16 -8.05 -4.99
C TYR A 55 -0.36 -8.38 -3.60
N HIS A 56 -1.24 -9.37 -3.50
CA HIS A 56 -1.84 -9.78 -2.24
C HIS A 56 -2.13 -11.27 -2.22
N THR A 57 -1.81 -11.92 -1.10
CA THR A 57 -2.21 -13.29 -0.82
C THR A 57 -2.43 -13.47 0.68
N PRO A 58 -3.44 -14.24 1.11
CA PRO A 58 -3.63 -14.58 2.52
C PRO A 58 -2.60 -15.62 3.02
N TYR A 59 -1.73 -16.13 2.14
CA TYR A 59 -0.79 -17.19 2.48
C TYR A 59 0.20 -16.78 3.58
N ARG A 60 0.36 -17.68 4.55
CA ARG A 60 1.36 -17.59 5.62
C ARG A 60 2.09 -18.93 5.74
N ALA A 61 3.38 -18.92 5.47
CA ALA A 61 4.25 -20.06 5.67
C ALA A 61 4.38 -20.40 7.15
N ARG A 62 4.69 -21.66 7.47
CA ARG A 62 5.07 -22.05 8.83
C ARG A 62 6.46 -21.47 9.14
N PRO A 63 6.75 -21.08 10.40
CA PRO A 63 8.07 -20.59 10.78
C PRO A 63 9.19 -21.56 10.37
N ALA A 64 10.12 -21.08 9.56
CA ALA A 64 11.25 -21.82 9.01
C ALA A 64 12.32 -20.83 8.51
N ALA A 65 13.41 -21.30 7.89
CA ALA A 65 14.34 -20.39 7.23
C ALA A 65 13.63 -19.65 6.08
N PRO A 66 13.99 -18.40 5.74
CA PRO A 66 13.26 -17.60 4.74
C PRO A 66 13.13 -18.30 3.38
N ALA A 67 14.19 -18.97 2.93
CA ALA A 67 14.16 -19.76 1.70
C ALA A 67 13.16 -20.93 1.75
N GLU A 68 13.03 -21.59 2.90
CA GLU A 68 12.08 -22.69 3.11
C GLU A 68 10.64 -22.20 3.19
N MET A 69 10.42 -21.03 3.82
CA MET A 69 9.11 -20.37 3.88
C MET A 69 8.63 -19.97 2.48
N ALA A 70 9.49 -19.31 1.70
CA ALA A 70 9.19 -18.93 0.32
C ALA A 70 8.99 -20.18 -0.57
N TRP A 71 9.82 -21.22 -0.40
CA TRP A 71 9.65 -22.48 -1.14
C TRP A 71 8.32 -23.17 -0.82
N SER A 72 7.85 -23.10 0.42
CA SER A 72 6.53 -23.63 0.81
C SER A 72 5.41 -22.94 0.03
N TYR A 73 5.45 -21.61 -0.07
CA TYR A 73 4.51 -20.85 -0.89
C TYR A 73 4.58 -21.25 -2.37
N VAL A 74 5.78 -21.29 -2.95
CA VAL A 74 5.99 -21.66 -4.36
C VAL A 74 5.44 -23.05 -4.66
N LYS A 75 5.70 -24.02 -3.77
CA LYS A 75 5.23 -25.40 -3.91
C LYS A 75 3.70 -25.50 -3.80
N ASP A 76 3.12 -24.88 -2.78
CA ASP A 76 1.68 -24.96 -2.51
C ASP A 76 0.87 -24.18 -3.56
N SER A 77 1.47 -23.14 -4.15
CA SER A 77 0.87 -22.28 -5.17
C SER A 77 1.31 -22.63 -6.59
N ALA A 78 1.99 -23.78 -6.80
CA ALA A 78 2.60 -24.13 -8.08
C ALA A 78 1.60 -24.10 -9.24
N ALA A 79 0.43 -24.72 -9.05
CA ALA A 79 -0.63 -24.75 -10.08
C ALA A 79 -1.16 -23.34 -10.41
N THR A 80 -1.31 -22.47 -9.40
CA THR A 80 -1.79 -21.09 -9.61
C THR A 80 -0.74 -20.18 -10.22
N LEU A 81 0.54 -20.44 -9.98
CA LEU A 81 1.67 -19.69 -10.56
C LEU A 81 2.07 -20.20 -11.95
N GLY A 82 1.42 -21.25 -12.46
CA GLY A 82 1.75 -21.87 -13.74
C GLY A 82 3.03 -22.70 -13.71
N ILE A 83 3.48 -23.14 -12.53
CA ILE A 83 4.67 -23.98 -12.38
C ILE A 83 4.27 -25.43 -12.64
N ASP A 84 4.64 -25.95 -13.82
CA ASP A 84 4.35 -27.31 -14.26
C ASP A 84 5.39 -28.34 -13.80
N ASP A 85 6.62 -27.89 -13.50
CA ASP A 85 7.68 -28.73 -12.94
C ASP A 85 8.53 -27.98 -11.90
N LEU A 86 8.31 -28.28 -10.62
CA LEU A 86 9.06 -27.69 -9.51
C LEU A 86 10.56 -28.02 -9.55
N ALA A 87 10.98 -29.11 -10.22
CA ALA A 87 12.39 -29.45 -10.34
C ALA A 87 13.17 -28.45 -11.23
N GLN A 88 12.45 -27.62 -11.99
CA GLN A 88 13.05 -26.55 -12.78
C GLN A 88 13.38 -25.32 -11.96
N LEU A 89 12.94 -25.19 -10.72
CA LEU A 89 13.25 -24.03 -9.90
C LEU A 89 14.46 -24.30 -9.01
N ALA A 90 15.42 -23.38 -9.05
CA ALA A 90 16.54 -23.39 -8.12
C ALA A 90 16.58 -22.07 -7.34
N HIS A 91 16.66 -22.18 -6.02
CA HIS A 91 16.95 -21.05 -5.13
C HIS A 91 18.30 -20.43 -5.51
N VAL A 92 18.35 -19.09 -5.57
CA VAL A 92 19.53 -18.34 -6.03
C VAL A 92 20.04 -17.43 -4.93
N ASN A 93 19.14 -16.71 -4.29
CA ASN A 93 19.48 -15.65 -3.37
C ASN A 93 18.38 -15.47 -2.33
N THR A 94 18.79 -15.18 -1.11
CA THR A 94 17.95 -14.67 -0.04
C THR A 94 18.62 -13.43 0.50
N ARG A 95 17.87 -12.35 0.59
CA ARG A 95 18.30 -11.06 1.12
C ARG A 95 17.35 -10.62 2.21
N GLU A 96 17.91 -10.10 3.29
CA GLU A 96 17.16 -9.39 4.32
C GLU A 96 16.83 -7.98 3.83
N THR A 97 15.59 -7.55 4.07
CA THR A 97 15.07 -6.23 3.70
C THR A 97 14.43 -5.61 4.94
N LEU A 98 14.06 -4.33 4.87
CA LEU A 98 13.47 -3.66 6.04
C LEU A 98 12.11 -4.25 6.42
N SER A 99 11.39 -4.86 5.47
CA SER A 99 10.11 -5.52 5.72
C SER A 99 10.20 -7.05 5.92
N GLY A 100 11.41 -7.61 6.00
CA GLY A 100 11.65 -9.03 6.22
C GLY A 100 12.65 -9.59 5.22
N TYR A 101 12.18 -10.32 4.21
CA TYR A 101 13.03 -11.04 3.26
C TYR A 101 12.57 -10.94 1.82
N ARG A 102 13.56 -10.95 0.93
CA ARG A 102 13.42 -11.20 -0.51
C ARG A 102 14.07 -12.53 -0.85
N VAL A 103 13.31 -13.46 -1.42
CA VAL A 103 13.81 -14.78 -1.82
C VAL A 103 13.62 -14.99 -3.31
N GLN A 104 14.68 -15.42 -3.98
CA GLN A 104 14.71 -15.57 -5.42
C GLN A 104 14.91 -17.02 -5.85
N PHE A 105 14.12 -17.45 -6.83
CA PHE A 105 14.27 -18.70 -7.56
C PHE A 105 14.39 -18.41 -9.05
N ASP A 106 15.37 -19.00 -9.72
CA ASP A 106 15.49 -18.91 -11.18
C ASP A 106 15.05 -20.24 -11.79
N GLN A 107 14.45 -20.20 -12.99
CA GLN A 107 14.09 -21.39 -13.75
C GLN A 107 15.29 -21.93 -14.53
N LEU A 108 15.54 -23.24 -14.41
CA LEU A 108 16.52 -24.00 -15.17
C LEU A 108 15.84 -25.23 -15.79
N VAL A 109 16.12 -25.51 -17.05
CA VAL A 109 15.69 -26.75 -17.71
C VAL A 109 16.94 -27.53 -18.10
N SER A 110 17.06 -28.75 -17.59
CA SER A 110 18.27 -29.59 -17.77
C SER A 110 19.58 -28.87 -17.40
N GLY A 111 19.53 -28.01 -16.37
CA GLY A 111 20.67 -27.20 -15.90
C GLY A 111 20.96 -25.94 -16.70
N VAL A 112 20.21 -25.65 -17.77
CA VAL A 112 20.34 -24.42 -18.56
C VAL A 112 19.35 -23.37 -18.05
N PRO A 113 19.79 -22.15 -17.68
CA PRO A 113 18.90 -21.10 -17.21
C PRO A 113 17.94 -20.65 -18.33
N VAL A 114 16.68 -20.40 -17.97
CA VAL A 114 15.72 -19.74 -18.85
C VAL A 114 15.89 -18.23 -18.69
N TYR A 115 16.13 -17.55 -19.80
CA TYR A 115 16.45 -16.11 -19.85
C TYR A 115 15.33 -15.28 -19.20
N GLU A 116 15.69 -14.44 -18.22
CA GLU A 116 14.79 -13.58 -17.42
C GLU A 116 13.67 -14.32 -16.65
N ALA A 117 13.65 -15.66 -16.62
CA ALA A 117 12.60 -16.43 -15.95
C ALA A 117 12.93 -16.65 -14.46
N ARG A 118 12.39 -15.75 -13.63
CA ARG A 118 12.68 -15.68 -12.20
C ARG A 118 11.41 -15.50 -11.39
N ILE A 119 11.35 -16.16 -10.24
CA ILE A 119 10.35 -15.91 -9.20
C ILE A 119 11.03 -15.19 -8.05
N VAL A 120 10.47 -14.06 -7.62
CA VAL A 120 10.89 -13.34 -6.41
C VAL A 120 9.71 -13.32 -5.45
N VAL A 121 9.94 -13.82 -4.23
CA VAL A 121 8.96 -13.85 -3.14
C VAL A 121 9.43 -12.90 -2.05
N SER A 122 8.67 -11.85 -1.80
CA SER A 122 8.86 -10.96 -0.66
C SER A 122 7.96 -11.40 0.49
N LEU A 123 8.53 -11.59 1.67
CA LEU A 123 7.84 -12.13 2.85
C LEU A 123 8.35 -11.54 4.15
N GLY A 124 7.46 -11.39 5.12
CA GLY A 124 7.80 -10.96 6.48
C GLY A 124 8.46 -12.07 7.29
N GLU A 125 9.10 -11.68 8.41
CA GLU A 125 9.69 -12.63 9.37
C GLU A 125 8.67 -13.63 9.94
N ASP A 126 7.40 -13.22 9.96
CA ASP A 126 6.27 -13.99 10.44
C ASP A 126 5.76 -15.02 9.40
N GLY A 127 6.42 -15.11 8.24
CA GLY A 127 6.12 -16.04 7.15
C GLY A 127 5.00 -15.58 6.22
N ARG A 128 4.44 -14.37 6.40
CA ARG A 128 3.37 -13.84 5.55
C ARG A 128 3.94 -13.38 4.21
N ILE A 129 3.34 -13.83 3.10
CA ILE A 129 3.79 -13.46 1.76
C ILE A 129 3.19 -12.10 1.38
N HIS A 130 4.04 -11.17 0.96
CA HIS A 130 3.66 -9.77 0.74
C HIS A 130 3.49 -9.43 -0.73
N PHE A 131 4.42 -9.89 -1.56
CA PHE A 131 4.49 -9.58 -2.98
C PHE A 131 5.24 -10.71 -3.69
N VAL A 132 4.80 -11.08 -4.89
CA VAL A 132 5.46 -12.11 -5.69
C VAL A 132 5.60 -11.64 -7.13
N SER A 133 6.83 -11.55 -7.61
CA SER A 133 7.11 -11.46 -9.04
C SER A 133 7.27 -12.86 -9.60
N ASN A 134 6.58 -13.17 -10.70
CA ASN A 134 6.54 -14.50 -11.32
C ASN A 134 6.88 -14.44 -12.81
N GLY A 135 8.16 -14.59 -13.14
CA GLY A 135 8.66 -14.73 -14.50
C GLY A 135 8.72 -16.17 -15.03
N PHE A 136 8.20 -17.16 -14.30
CA PHE A 136 8.26 -18.57 -14.70
C PHE A 136 7.63 -18.80 -16.08
N GLN A 137 8.29 -19.61 -16.92
CA GLN A 137 7.83 -19.92 -18.27
C GLN A 137 7.34 -21.37 -18.36
N PRO A 138 6.02 -21.61 -18.44
CA PRO A 138 5.45 -22.96 -18.47
C PRO A 138 5.71 -23.68 -19.80
N GLY A 139 5.73 -25.01 -19.75
CA GLY A 139 5.76 -25.89 -20.92
C GLY A 139 7.12 -26.04 -21.59
N ILE A 140 8.18 -25.48 -21.00
CA ILE A 140 9.55 -25.66 -21.51
C ILE A 140 10.04 -27.05 -21.11
N ARG A 141 10.37 -27.84 -22.12
CA ARG A 141 10.99 -29.17 -21.97
C ARG A 141 12.42 -29.13 -22.48
N ASP A 142 13.17 -30.22 -22.26
CA ASP A 142 14.55 -30.32 -22.72
C ASP A 142 14.67 -30.04 -24.22
N LEU A 143 15.29 -28.91 -24.55
CA LEU A 143 15.59 -28.48 -25.91
C LEU A 143 16.94 -29.08 -26.29
N SER A 144 17.00 -30.41 -26.40
CA SER A 144 18.22 -31.11 -26.81
C SER A 144 18.51 -30.83 -28.28
N VAL A 145 19.24 -29.75 -28.56
CA VAL A 145 19.74 -29.44 -29.91
C VAL A 145 21.26 -29.36 -29.82
N ALA A 146 21.96 -30.05 -30.73
CA ALA A 146 23.39 -29.79 -30.89
C ALA A 146 23.56 -28.32 -31.30
N SER A 147 24.18 -27.51 -30.44
CA SER A 147 24.54 -26.14 -30.79
C SER A 147 25.41 -26.21 -32.05
N LYS A 148 24.90 -25.65 -33.15
CA LYS A 148 25.66 -25.49 -34.39
C LYS A 148 26.52 -24.24 -34.31
N THR A 149 26.01 -23.22 -33.63
CA THR A 149 26.70 -21.97 -33.34
C THR A 149 27.32 -22.08 -31.95
N GLY A 150 28.41 -22.85 -31.82
CA GLY A 150 29.09 -23.00 -30.52
C GLY A 150 29.57 -21.67 -29.94
N SER A 151 29.99 -21.65 -28.67
CA SER A 151 30.36 -20.43 -27.93
C SER A 151 31.35 -19.49 -28.64
N ALA A 152 32.31 -20.02 -29.39
CA ALA A 152 33.23 -19.20 -30.18
C ALA A 152 32.52 -18.49 -31.34
N GLY A 153 31.64 -19.19 -32.07
CA GLY A 153 30.88 -18.63 -33.17
C GLY A 153 29.90 -17.54 -32.70
N ALA A 154 29.21 -17.77 -31.59
CA ALA A 154 28.30 -16.77 -31.01
C ALA A 154 29.04 -15.47 -30.63
N ARG A 155 30.22 -15.59 -30.01
CA ARG A 155 31.07 -14.44 -29.71
C ARG A 155 31.57 -13.73 -30.96
N SER A 156 31.96 -14.45 -32.00
CA SER A 156 32.35 -13.85 -33.27
C SER A 156 31.21 -13.06 -33.91
N ILE A 157 29.98 -13.59 -33.87
CA ILE A 157 28.79 -12.89 -34.38
C ILE A 157 28.55 -11.59 -33.59
N ALA A 158 28.60 -11.66 -32.26
CA ALA A 158 28.42 -10.49 -31.42
C ALA A 158 29.56 -9.45 -31.57
N ARG A 159 30.82 -9.88 -31.67
CA ARG A 159 31.96 -8.97 -31.92
C ARG A 159 31.89 -8.29 -33.28
N ALA A 160 31.43 -9.00 -34.32
CA ALA A 160 31.24 -8.41 -35.64
C ALA A 160 30.17 -7.30 -35.62
N TRP A 161 29.19 -7.38 -34.72
CA TRP A 161 28.17 -6.34 -34.55
C TRP A 161 28.75 -5.04 -33.99
N VAL A 162 29.63 -5.14 -32.99
CA VAL A 162 30.25 -3.99 -32.31
C VAL A 162 31.67 -3.69 -32.77
N GLU A 163 32.10 -4.24 -33.92
CA GLU A 163 33.47 -4.08 -34.41
C GLU A 163 33.86 -2.60 -34.61
N HIS A 164 32.86 -1.77 -34.95
CA HIS A 164 33.01 -0.32 -35.10
C HIS A 164 33.34 0.42 -33.79
N GLU A 165 33.12 -0.21 -32.63
CA GLU A 165 33.41 0.33 -31.30
C GLU A 165 34.75 -0.17 -30.74
N GLY A 166 35.53 -0.87 -31.57
CA GLY A 166 36.81 -1.45 -31.18
C GLY A 166 36.67 -2.79 -30.45
N PRO A 167 37.81 -3.36 -30.00
CA PRO A 167 37.80 -4.63 -29.27
C PRO A 167 37.12 -4.46 -27.90
N PRO A 168 36.28 -5.42 -27.46
CA PRO A 168 35.66 -5.35 -26.15
C PRO A 168 36.72 -5.51 -25.05
N VAL A 169 36.61 -4.67 -24.01
CA VAL A 169 37.47 -4.68 -22.82
C VAL A 169 37.06 -5.76 -21.81
N ALA A 170 35.78 -6.15 -21.82
CA ALA A 170 35.27 -7.31 -21.08
C ALA A 170 34.25 -8.08 -21.90
N GLU A 171 34.22 -9.41 -21.76
CA GLU A 171 33.29 -10.29 -22.48
C GLU A 171 32.90 -11.50 -21.63
N THR A 172 31.61 -11.83 -21.58
CA THR A 172 31.11 -13.08 -20.97
C THR A 172 30.20 -13.82 -21.93
N GLN A 173 30.05 -15.13 -21.72
CA GLN A 173 29.14 -15.96 -22.49
C GLN A 173 28.52 -17.04 -21.61
N GLU A 174 27.20 -17.20 -21.71
CA GLU A 174 26.48 -18.33 -21.12
C GLU A 174 25.43 -18.86 -22.11
N THR A 175 25.06 -20.14 -21.97
CA THR A 175 23.99 -20.74 -22.76
C THR A 175 22.70 -20.58 -21.97
N VAL A 176 21.64 -20.07 -22.62
CA VAL A 176 20.33 -19.82 -22.02
C VAL A 176 19.24 -20.41 -22.89
N ILE A 177 18.05 -20.61 -22.31
CA ILE A 177 16.83 -20.86 -23.07
C ILE A 177 16.09 -19.53 -23.19
N PHE A 178 15.93 -19.03 -24.41
CA PHE A 178 15.10 -17.88 -24.68
C PHE A 178 13.67 -18.35 -25.00
N SER A 179 12.69 -17.85 -24.25
CA SER A 179 11.28 -18.17 -24.43
C SER A 179 10.45 -16.90 -24.54
N ARG A 180 9.72 -16.72 -25.66
CA ARG A 180 8.71 -15.65 -25.82
C ARG A 180 7.56 -16.13 -26.70
N ALA A 181 6.35 -15.65 -26.41
CA ALA A 181 5.12 -15.96 -27.14
C ALA A 181 4.92 -17.49 -27.36
N GLY A 182 5.24 -18.29 -26.34
CA GLY A 182 5.12 -19.76 -26.38
C GLY A 182 6.15 -20.49 -27.26
N ARG A 183 7.19 -19.82 -27.75
CA ARG A 183 8.29 -20.43 -28.51
C ARG A 183 9.57 -20.37 -27.72
N SER A 184 10.21 -21.51 -27.54
CA SER A 184 11.45 -21.64 -26.79
C SER A 184 12.58 -22.15 -27.69
N ARG A 185 13.77 -21.55 -27.54
CA ARG A 185 14.97 -21.91 -28.30
C ARG A 185 16.21 -21.77 -27.43
N LEU A 186 17.20 -22.63 -27.69
CA LEU A 186 18.52 -22.50 -27.08
C LEU A 186 19.25 -21.31 -27.71
N ALA A 187 19.83 -20.46 -26.88
CA ALA A 187 20.59 -19.28 -27.32
C ALA A 187 21.89 -19.15 -26.51
N HIS A 188 22.88 -18.51 -27.11
CA HIS A 188 24.08 -18.04 -26.45
C HIS A 188 23.86 -16.58 -26.08
N ARG A 189 23.84 -16.30 -24.78
CA ARG A 189 23.88 -14.96 -24.24
C ARG A 189 25.34 -14.51 -24.21
N VAL A 190 25.64 -13.41 -24.88
CA VAL A 190 26.97 -12.80 -24.90
C VAL A 190 26.86 -11.38 -24.39
N GLN A 191 27.71 -11.01 -23.44
CA GLN A 191 27.76 -9.64 -22.93
C GLN A 191 29.15 -9.06 -23.16
N MET A 192 29.21 -7.80 -23.54
CA MET A 192 30.47 -7.11 -23.85
C MET A 192 30.49 -5.70 -23.26
N VAL A 193 31.66 -5.25 -22.81
CA VAL A 193 31.95 -3.83 -22.61
C VAL A 193 32.85 -3.40 -23.76
N THR A 194 32.48 -2.33 -24.43
CA THR A 194 33.22 -1.70 -25.54
C THR A 194 33.58 -0.26 -25.16
N GLY A 195 34.27 0.46 -26.03
CA GLY A 195 34.53 1.89 -25.85
C GLY A 195 33.26 2.75 -25.83
N GLN A 196 32.13 2.26 -26.34
CA GLN A 196 30.87 3.02 -26.39
C GLN A 196 29.84 2.57 -25.36
N GLY A 197 29.99 1.38 -24.78
CA GLY A 197 29.03 0.93 -23.78
C GLY A 197 29.10 -0.54 -23.46
N SER A 198 28.19 -0.94 -22.58
CA SER A 198 27.89 -2.34 -22.35
C SER A 198 26.84 -2.81 -23.36
N TRP A 199 26.99 -4.03 -23.87
CA TRP A 199 26.11 -4.65 -24.86
C TRP A 199 25.68 -6.04 -24.39
N GLU A 200 24.46 -6.42 -24.76
CA GLU A 200 24.00 -7.80 -24.66
C GLU A 200 23.52 -8.31 -26.01
N PHE A 201 23.80 -9.58 -26.25
CA PHE A 201 23.39 -10.31 -27.42
C PHE A 201 22.76 -11.63 -27.02
N LEU A 202 21.69 -12.02 -27.71
CA LEU A 202 21.20 -13.39 -27.71
C LEU A 202 21.38 -13.94 -29.12
N VAL A 203 22.25 -14.94 -29.27
CA VAL A 203 22.53 -15.61 -30.55
C VAL A 203 21.89 -16.99 -30.54
N ASP A 204 21.00 -17.29 -31.47
CA ASP A 204 20.37 -18.61 -31.59
C ASP A 204 21.44 -19.71 -31.74
N ALA A 205 21.41 -20.70 -30.86
CA ALA A 205 22.44 -21.75 -30.81
C ALA A 205 22.38 -22.70 -32.01
N SER A 206 21.24 -22.77 -32.71
CA SER A 206 21.04 -23.66 -33.84
C SER A 206 21.32 -23.00 -35.20
N SER A 207 21.03 -21.70 -35.34
CA SER A 207 21.13 -20.98 -36.62
C SER A 207 22.22 -19.92 -36.64
N GLY A 208 22.62 -19.39 -35.47
CA GLY A 208 23.49 -18.21 -35.38
C GLY A 208 22.77 -16.89 -35.63
N GLU A 209 21.44 -16.89 -35.72
CA GLU A 209 20.63 -15.69 -35.81
C GLU A 209 20.79 -14.83 -34.55
N LEU A 210 20.96 -13.51 -34.70
CA LEU A 210 20.86 -12.55 -33.61
C LEU A 210 19.38 -12.32 -33.26
N ILE A 211 18.98 -12.77 -32.07
CA ILE A 211 17.64 -12.63 -31.50
C ILE A 211 17.50 -11.27 -30.80
N LEU A 212 18.58 -10.83 -30.19
CA LEU A 212 18.68 -9.59 -29.41
C LEU A 212 20.08 -9.03 -29.62
N ALA A 213 20.16 -7.72 -29.83
CA ALA A 213 21.39 -6.94 -29.89
C ALA A 213 21.06 -5.53 -29.42
N GLU A 214 21.38 -5.23 -28.16
CA GLU A 214 21.06 -3.93 -27.59
C GLU A 214 22.10 -3.47 -26.57
N PRO A 215 22.32 -2.14 -26.49
CA PRO A 215 23.12 -1.57 -25.43
C PRO A 215 22.44 -1.79 -24.08
N ARG A 216 23.23 -2.16 -23.08
CA ARG A 216 22.79 -2.62 -21.78
C ARG A 216 23.65 -2.06 -20.66
N GLY A 217 23.12 -1.14 -19.85
CA GLY A 217 23.54 -1.00 -18.44
C GLY A 217 23.18 -2.27 -17.67
N HIS A 218 24.13 -3.21 -17.57
CA HIS A 218 24.12 -4.63 -17.15
C HIS A 218 22.89 -5.56 -17.22
N ALA A 219 23.19 -6.87 -17.35
CA ALA A 219 22.51 -7.96 -16.65
C ALA A 219 23.38 -9.26 -16.50
N GLY A 220 24.36 -9.42 -15.61
CA GLY A 220 24.87 -10.70 -15.07
C GLY A 220 25.66 -11.76 -15.90
N ALA A 221 26.68 -12.37 -15.26
CA ALA A 221 27.29 -13.66 -15.64
C ALA A 221 27.74 -14.50 -14.41
N PRO A 222 28.21 -15.76 -14.59
CA PRO A 222 27.45 -17.00 -14.49
C PRO A 222 27.47 -17.65 -13.08
N ARG A 223 26.47 -18.51 -12.83
CA ARG A 223 26.50 -19.51 -11.76
C ARG A 223 27.74 -20.40 -11.89
N SER A 224 28.56 -20.49 -10.85
CA SER A 224 29.52 -21.60 -10.70
C SER A 224 28.95 -22.61 -9.71
N GLY A 225 28.47 -23.73 -10.25
CA GLY A 225 28.36 -24.98 -9.50
C GLY A 225 29.73 -25.65 -9.45
N ALA A 226 30.10 -26.13 -8.27
CA ALA A 226 31.31 -26.89 -7.94
C ALA A 226 32.64 -26.16 -8.19
N GLY A 227 33.28 -25.75 -7.11
CA GLY A 227 34.63 -25.20 -7.16
C GLY A 227 35.64 -26.16 -7.80
N PRO A 228 36.54 -25.65 -8.64
CA PRO A 228 37.88 -26.13 -8.73
C PRO A 228 38.77 -25.14 -7.96
N THR A 229 39.46 -25.66 -6.96
CA THR A 229 40.63 -25.04 -6.35
C THR A 229 41.67 -24.75 -7.44
N GLY A 230 41.63 -23.56 -8.02
CA GLY A 230 42.68 -22.98 -8.84
C GLY A 230 43.40 -21.93 -8.00
N SER A 231 44.60 -22.26 -7.53
CA SER A 231 45.42 -21.38 -6.72
C SER A 231 45.72 -20.08 -7.48
N PHE A 232 45.11 -18.97 -7.06
CA PHE A 232 45.77 -17.68 -7.16
C PHE A 232 47.04 -17.76 -6.31
N GLY A 233 48.13 -17.25 -6.86
CA GLY A 233 49.50 -17.47 -6.38
C GLY A 233 49.59 -17.40 -4.87
N ARG A 234 50.21 -18.43 -4.28
CA ARG A 234 50.70 -18.40 -2.91
C ARG A 234 51.37 -17.05 -2.68
N ALA A 235 50.88 -16.33 -1.66
CA ALA A 235 51.67 -15.37 -0.93
C ALA A 235 53.07 -15.95 -0.76
N ALA A 236 54.06 -15.27 -1.34
CA ALA A 236 55.45 -15.59 -1.09
C ALA A 236 55.64 -15.56 0.43
N SER A 237 56.15 -16.66 0.98
CA SER A 237 56.53 -16.73 2.38
C SER A 237 57.46 -15.57 2.70
N ALA A 238 57.09 -14.80 3.72
CA ALA A 238 57.87 -13.73 4.30
C ALA A 238 59.34 -14.15 4.52
N ALA A 239 60.22 -13.58 3.70
CA ALA A 239 61.62 -13.42 4.01
C ALA A 239 61.90 -11.91 3.95
N GLN A 240 61.78 -11.28 5.14
CA GLN A 240 62.33 -9.99 5.54
C GLN A 240 62.57 -8.94 4.43
N LEU A 241 61.56 -8.11 4.16
CA LEU A 241 61.65 -6.72 3.70
C LEU A 241 60.37 -6.00 4.19
N GLY A 242 60.46 -4.71 4.54
CA GLY A 242 59.58 -3.98 5.47
C GLY A 242 58.05 -4.20 5.35
N VAL A 243 57.38 -4.22 6.49
CA VAL A 243 55.91 -4.24 6.58
C VAL A 243 55.40 -2.86 6.15
N GLU A 244 54.82 -2.77 4.96
CA GLU A 244 53.98 -1.63 4.58
C GLU A 244 52.69 -1.73 5.40
N THR A 245 52.49 -0.78 6.31
CA THR A 245 51.25 -0.67 7.08
C THR A 245 50.27 0.19 6.30
N SER A 246 49.23 -0.40 5.73
CA SER A 246 48.08 0.34 5.23
C SER A 246 47.05 0.57 6.34
N ARG A 247 46.40 1.74 6.33
CA ARG A 247 45.29 2.07 7.26
C ARG A 247 44.26 2.97 6.56
N GLN A 248 43.07 3.05 7.13
CA GLN A 248 42.09 4.09 6.76
C GLN A 248 42.45 5.40 7.46
N ALA A 249 42.27 6.51 6.75
CA ALA A 249 42.43 7.86 7.25
C ALA A 249 41.34 8.76 6.67
N ASP A 250 41.02 9.85 7.37
CA ASP A 250 40.19 10.90 6.82
C ASP A 250 41.07 11.96 6.14
N GLY A 251 40.61 12.44 5.00
CA GLY A 251 41.19 13.57 4.26
C GLY A 251 40.21 14.70 4.06
N THR A 252 40.65 15.73 3.34
CA THR A 252 39.81 16.86 2.93
C THR A 252 39.82 17.00 1.41
N ALA A 253 38.75 17.54 0.84
CA ALA A 253 38.69 17.91 -0.57
C ALA A 253 37.88 19.18 -0.79
N MET A 254 38.08 19.81 -1.93
CA MET A 254 37.19 20.82 -2.49
C MET A 254 36.44 20.20 -3.65
N VAL A 255 35.11 20.21 -3.61
CA VAL A 255 34.23 19.57 -4.62
C VAL A 255 33.06 20.48 -4.95
N PHE A 256 32.34 20.23 -6.05
CA PHE A 256 31.00 20.80 -6.22
C PHE A 256 29.98 20.02 -5.37
N ASP A 257 29.25 20.72 -4.48
CA ASP A 257 28.12 20.19 -3.71
C ASP A 257 27.05 21.27 -3.46
N PRO A 258 25.90 21.27 -4.15
CA PRO A 258 25.58 20.45 -5.35
C PRO A 258 26.32 21.00 -6.59
N ASP A 259 25.76 20.87 -7.80
CA ASP A 259 26.37 21.42 -9.01
C ASP A 259 26.71 22.95 -8.90
N PRO A 260 27.74 23.42 -9.65
CA PRO A 260 28.19 24.81 -9.54
C PRO A 260 27.14 25.82 -10.02
N MET A 261 26.24 25.46 -10.94
CA MET A 261 25.18 26.37 -11.42
C MET A 261 24.10 26.59 -10.36
N THR A 262 23.78 25.56 -9.58
CA THR A 262 22.89 25.68 -8.42
C THR A 262 23.53 26.51 -7.30
N THR A 263 24.81 26.30 -7.03
CA THR A 263 25.54 27.05 -6.00
C THR A 263 25.66 28.54 -6.35
N LEU A 264 26.01 28.85 -7.60
CA LEU A 264 26.19 30.23 -8.06
C LEU A 264 24.87 30.92 -8.43
N ARG A 265 23.77 30.17 -8.58
CA ARG A 265 22.50 30.64 -9.18
C ARG A 265 22.71 31.33 -10.53
N ALA A 266 23.55 30.75 -11.37
CA ALA A 266 23.90 31.28 -12.69
C ALA A 266 23.65 30.22 -13.76
N ALA A 267 23.15 30.63 -14.93
CA ALA A 267 22.95 29.72 -16.05
C ALA A 267 24.28 29.43 -16.76
N TYR A 268 24.38 28.25 -17.38
CA TYR A 268 25.55 27.87 -18.17
C TYR A 268 25.78 28.88 -19.30
N GLY A 269 26.97 29.46 -19.37
CA GLY A 269 27.35 30.46 -20.36
C GLY A 269 26.72 31.83 -20.17
N GLU A 270 26.01 32.09 -19.06
CA GLU A 270 25.51 33.44 -18.72
C GLU A 270 26.69 34.41 -18.55
N THR A 271 27.77 33.93 -17.94
CA THR A 271 29.08 34.58 -17.95
C THR A 271 30.09 33.60 -18.54
N SER A 272 31.24 34.11 -19.00
CA SER A 272 32.37 33.26 -19.38
C SER A 272 32.95 32.49 -18.20
N GLU A 273 32.65 32.91 -16.97
CA GLU A 273 33.15 32.28 -15.75
C GLU A 273 32.35 31.03 -15.37
N VAL A 274 31.12 30.87 -15.86
CA VAL A 274 30.27 29.69 -15.61
C VAL A 274 30.06 28.93 -16.93
N SER A 275 31.16 28.40 -17.46
CA SER A 275 31.17 27.59 -18.67
C SER A 275 32.32 26.60 -18.63
N ASP A 276 32.26 25.56 -19.46
CA ASP A 276 33.30 24.54 -19.51
C ASP A 276 34.69 25.12 -19.83
N ASN A 277 34.81 26.01 -20.82
CA ASN A 277 36.10 26.65 -21.14
C ASN A 277 37.30 25.67 -21.25
N ASN A 278 37.06 24.42 -21.69
CA ASN A 278 38.07 23.36 -21.81
C ASN A 278 38.86 23.16 -20.50
N ASP A 279 38.13 22.83 -19.43
CA ASP A 279 38.61 22.54 -18.06
C ASP A 279 39.33 23.70 -17.37
N ALA A 280 39.42 24.87 -18.00
CA ALA A 280 40.00 26.02 -17.35
C ALA A 280 39.10 26.48 -16.20
N ASP A 281 39.71 26.63 -15.01
CA ASP A 281 39.03 27.14 -13.83
C ASP A 281 38.74 28.65 -13.93
N SER A 282 37.82 29.14 -13.10
CA SER A 282 37.45 30.55 -12.99
C SER A 282 37.28 30.95 -11.52
N ASP A 283 37.33 32.25 -11.21
CA ASP A 283 37.09 32.73 -9.84
C ASP A 283 35.68 32.31 -9.35
N ALA A 284 34.68 32.32 -10.24
CA ALA A 284 33.33 31.87 -9.94
C ALA A 284 33.28 30.37 -9.62
N LEU A 285 33.86 29.51 -10.46
CA LEU A 285 33.86 28.04 -10.25
C LEU A 285 34.72 27.67 -9.04
N THR A 286 35.87 28.30 -8.83
CA THR A 286 36.63 28.12 -7.60
C THR A 286 35.81 28.49 -6.36
N SER A 287 35.02 29.57 -6.41
CA SER A 287 34.15 30.00 -5.30
C SER A 287 32.92 29.11 -5.09
N ALA A 288 32.54 28.33 -6.10
CA ALA A 288 31.42 27.39 -6.03
C ALA A 288 31.79 26.05 -5.35
N ARG A 289 33.08 25.80 -5.11
CA ARG A 289 33.54 24.60 -4.42
C ARG A 289 33.24 24.66 -2.92
N THR A 290 32.87 23.54 -2.36
CA THR A 290 32.63 23.33 -0.93
C THR A 290 33.71 22.42 -0.36
N SER A 291 34.19 22.74 0.85
CA SER A 291 35.13 21.88 1.57
C SER A 291 34.40 20.70 2.20
N VAL A 292 34.87 19.49 1.92
CA VAL A 292 34.27 18.23 2.38
C VAL A 292 35.31 17.32 3.02
N THR A 293 34.83 16.37 3.83
CA THR A 293 35.67 15.28 4.37
C THR A 293 35.64 14.09 3.42
N LEU A 294 36.83 13.63 3.02
CA LEU A 294 36.99 12.34 2.34
C LEU A 294 37.19 11.26 3.41
N ARG A 295 36.12 10.53 3.73
CA ARG A 295 36.17 9.53 4.81
C ARG A 295 36.83 8.23 4.35
N ASP A 296 37.56 7.61 5.27
CA ASP A 296 38.13 6.27 5.12
C ASP A 296 38.99 6.04 3.85
N ILE A 297 39.69 7.07 3.38
CA ILE A 297 40.69 6.92 2.30
C ILE A 297 41.86 6.07 2.77
N THR A 298 42.48 5.32 1.87
CA THR A 298 43.55 4.39 2.20
C THR A 298 44.88 5.13 2.25
N GLU A 299 45.59 5.03 3.37
CA GLU A 299 46.97 5.49 3.52
C GLU A 299 47.91 4.29 3.61
N THR A 300 48.86 4.21 2.68
CA THR A 300 49.91 3.21 2.66
C THR A 300 51.28 3.90 2.66
N SER A 301 52.01 3.79 3.78
CA SER A 301 53.38 4.29 3.93
C SER A 301 53.55 5.79 3.59
N GLY A 302 52.59 6.62 3.97
CA GLY A 302 52.53 8.06 3.76
C GLY A 302 51.92 8.49 2.41
N VAL A 303 51.41 7.54 1.62
CA VAL A 303 50.71 7.80 0.36
C VAL A 303 49.22 7.56 0.57
N PHE A 304 48.41 8.55 0.24
CA PHE A 304 46.96 8.56 0.33
C PHE A 304 46.35 8.28 -1.03
N GLU A 305 45.44 7.31 -1.09
CA GLU A 305 44.73 6.85 -2.28
C GLU A 305 43.23 7.05 -2.07
N LEU A 306 42.51 7.47 -3.11
CA LEU A 306 41.05 7.57 -3.13
C LEU A 306 40.40 6.17 -3.22
N THR A 307 40.69 5.35 -2.21
CA THR A 307 40.23 3.98 -2.04
C THR A 307 39.74 3.83 -0.62
N GLY A 308 38.49 3.40 -0.46
CA GLY A 308 37.83 3.22 0.81
C GLY A 308 36.85 2.03 0.77
N PRO A 309 36.09 1.82 1.86
CA PRO A 309 35.18 0.68 1.97
C PRO A 309 33.97 0.79 1.05
N ASN A 310 33.53 2.01 0.73
CA ASN A 310 32.34 2.26 -0.10
C ASN A 310 32.67 2.64 -1.54
N VAL A 311 33.88 3.15 -1.82
CA VAL A 311 34.30 3.63 -3.15
C VAL A 311 35.76 3.33 -3.40
N VAL A 312 36.09 2.98 -4.63
CA VAL A 312 37.46 2.76 -5.11
C VAL A 312 37.64 3.49 -6.44
N ILE A 313 38.45 4.54 -6.47
CA ILE A 313 38.85 5.16 -7.73
C ILE A 313 39.83 4.24 -8.44
N THR A 314 39.50 3.91 -9.68
CA THR A 314 40.21 3.00 -10.56
C THR A 314 40.41 3.65 -11.92
N ASP A 315 41.41 3.18 -12.66
CA ASP A 315 41.71 3.67 -14.00
C ASP A 315 41.73 2.47 -14.96
N PHE A 316 40.59 2.21 -15.60
CA PHE A 316 40.35 0.98 -16.38
C PHE A 316 39.86 1.24 -17.81
N ASP A 317 39.51 2.47 -18.15
CA ASP A 317 39.04 2.87 -19.47
C ASP A 317 39.82 4.12 -19.93
N PRO A 318 40.14 4.27 -21.24
CA PRO A 318 40.90 5.44 -21.69
C PRO A 318 40.09 6.75 -21.54
N PRO A 319 40.76 7.90 -21.35
CA PRO A 319 42.20 8.06 -21.12
C PRO A 319 42.68 7.57 -19.74
N PHE A 320 43.82 6.88 -19.73
CA PHE A 320 44.41 6.37 -18.49
C PHE A 320 45.19 7.46 -17.72
N LEU A 321 44.48 8.27 -16.92
CA LEU A 321 45.03 9.42 -16.18
C LEU A 321 45.55 9.08 -14.76
N GLY A 322 45.33 7.84 -14.30
CA GLY A 322 45.78 7.33 -13.01
C GLY A 322 44.75 7.45 -11.88
N THR A 323 45.13 7.00 -10.69
CA THR A 323 44.25 6.94 -9.49
C THR A 323 44.49 8.08 -8.49
N PHE A 324 45.30 9.07 -8.88
CA PHE A 324 45.55 10.31 -8.14
C PHE A 324 46.08 10.15 -6.70
N ALA A 325 46.89 9.12 -6.45
CA ALA A 325 47.56 8.92 -5.17
C ALA A 325 48.56 10.07 -4.85
N GLN A 326 48.60 10.53 -3.60
CA GLN A 326 49.47 11.65 -3.20
C GLN A 326 50.01 11.55 -1.77
N SER A 327 51.02 12.35 -1.42
CA SER A 327 51.64 12.34 -0.07
C SER A 327 50.89 13.16 0.99
N SER A 328 49.70 13.65 0.67
CA SER A 328 48.86 14.50 1.52
C SER A 328 47.44 13.94 1.58
N PRO A 329 46.75 13.99 2.72
CA PRO A 329 45.32 13.69 2.80
C PRO A 329 44.44 14.83 2.26
N ASP A 330 45.03 15.96 1.88
CA ASP A 330 44.32 17.14 1.38
C ASP A 330 44.27 17.13 -0.16
N PHE A 331 43.10 16.82 -0.72
CA PHE A 331 42.76 16.81 -2.15
C PHE A 331 42.11 18.15 -2.54
N ASP A 332 42.79 19.26 -2.25
CA ASP A 332 42.36 20.62 -2.63
C ASP A 332 42.78 20.93 -4.07
N PHE A 333 41.91 20.55 -5.00
CA PHE A 333 42.11 20.74 -6.44
C PHE A 333 41.03 21.64 -7.04
N THR A 334 41.42 22.42 -8.04
CA THR A 334 40.48 23.14 -8.91
C THR A 334 40.07 22.26 -10.07
N ARG A 335 38.97 22.57 -10.78
CA ARG A 335 38.56 21.82 -11.97
C ARG A 335 39.59 21.75 -13.11
N SER A 336 40.61 22.60 -13.10
CA SER A 336 41.73 22.49 -14.05
C SER A 336 42.67 21.29 -13.82
N GLN A 337 42.36 20.44 -12.85
CA GLN A 337 43.21 19.34 -12.41
C GLN A 337 42.37 18.05 -12.33
N PRO A 338 42.73 16.99 -13.08
CA PRO A 338 41.98 15.71 -13.13
C PRO A 338 41.68 15.05 -11.76
N ALA A 339 42.47 15.37 -10.73
CA ALA A 339 42.22 14.87 -9.38
C ALA A 339 40.95 15.49 -8.73
N PHE A 340 40.40 16.58 -9.27
CA PHE A 340 39.18 17.23 -8.81
C PHE A 340 37.95 16.36 -9.05
N GLU A 341 37.84 15.78 -10.25
CA GLU A 341 36.79 14.84 -10.66
C GLU A 341 36.83 13.59 -9.78
N ALA A 342 38.02 13.02 -9.58
CA ALA A 342 38.20 11.85 -8.73
C ALA A 342 37.79 12.11 -7.26
N ALA A 343 38.15 13.26 -6.70
CA ALA A 343 37.75 13.64 -5.34
C ALA A 343 36.24 13.89 -5.22
N THR A 344 35.63 14.51 -6.24
CA THR A 344 34.18 14.75 -6.35
C THR A 344 33.41 13.44 -6.38
N VAL A 345 33.80 12.53 -7.29
CA VAL A 345 33.21 11.19 -7.42
C VAL A 345 33.34 10.39 -6.12
N TYR A 346 34.53 10.35 -5.51
CA TYR A 346 34.75 9.62 -4.27
C TYR A 346 33.81 10.11 -3.16
N HIS A 347 33.74 11.43 -2.96
CA HIS A 347 32.93 12.04 -1.92
C HIS A 347 31.43 11.71 -2.08
N HIS A 348 30.88 11.94 -3.28
CA HIS A 348 29.43 11.79 -3.50
C HIS A 348 28.96 10.35 -3.43
N ILE A 349 29.74 9.41 -3.97
CA ILE A 349 29.39 7.99 -3.89
C ILE A 349 29.57 7.49 -2.45
N ASP A 350 30.64 7.86 -1.73
CA ASP A 350 30.83 7.45 -0.33
C ASP A 350 29.69 7.98 0.55
N GLN A 351 29.32 9.25 0.41
CA GLN A 351 28.20 9.83 1.14
C GLN A 351 26.88 9.14 0.80
N SER A 352 26.61 8.87 -0.47
CA SER A 352 25.37 8.20 -0.91
C SER A 352 25.28 6.76 -0.40
N MET A 353 26.39 6.01 -0.44
CA MET A 353 26.45 4.64 0.08
C MET A 353 26.33 4.59 1.60
N ARG A 354 26.88 5.56 2.34
CA ARG A 354 26.64 5.70 3.79
C ARG A 354 25.21 6.05 4.10
N TYR A 355 24.61 6.99 3.37
CA TYR A 355 23.20 7.32 3.53
C TYR A 355 22.33 6.06 3.33
N LEU A 356 22.54 5.33 2.25
CA LEU A 356 21.83 4.09 1.92
C LEU A 356 22.00 3.00 2.99
N ASN A 357 23.22 2.79 3.48
CA ASN A 357 23.54 1.65 4.33
C ASN A 357 23.46 1.94 5.83
N ASP A 358 24.00 3.09 6.25
CA ASP A 358 24.14 3.45 7.65
C ASP A 358 22.90 4.20 8.17
N GLU A 359 22.30 5.06 7.34
CA GLU A 359 21.12 5.85 7.73
C GLU A 359 19.80 5.15 7.39
N LEU A 360 19.67 4.62 6.16
CA LEU A 360 18.45 3.92 5.73
C LEU A 360 18.43 2.42 6.06
N GLY A 361 19.60 1.80 6.29
CA GLY A 361 19.69 0.42 6.77
C GLY A 361 19.62 -0.69 5.71
N PHE A 362 19.80 -0.40 4.42
CA PHE A 362 19.63 -1.42 3.36
C PHE A 362 20.80 -2.39 3.19
N ASN A 363 22.00 -2.05 3.65
CA ASN A 363 23.22 -2.87 3.53
C ASN A 363 23.45 -3.42 2.10
N VAL A 364 23.49 -2.53 1.11
CA VAL A 364 23.76 -2.80 -0.30
C VAL A 364 25.24 -2.61 -0.61
N GLN A 365 25.81 -3.53 -1.38
CA GLN A 365 27.17 -3.47 -1.91
C GLN A 365 27.19 -4.04 -3.34
N PRO A 366 28.26 -3.77 -4.13
CA PRO A 366 28.44 -4.37 -5.44
C PRO A 366 28.29 -5.90 -5.44
N LEU A 367 27.55 -6.44 -6.42
CA LEU A 367 27.33 -7.88 -6.57
C LEU A 367 28.39 -8.56 -7.44
N GLN A 368 29.16 -7.76 -8.17
CA GLN A 368 30.09 -8.21 -9.21
C GLN A 368 31.49 -8.49 -8.64
N TYR A 369 31.85 -7.79 -7.57
CA TYR A 369 33.16 -7.86 -6.91
C TYR A 369 33.01 -7.49 -5.43
N ALA A 370 34.03 -7.79 -4.62
CA ALA A 370 34.06 -7.39 -3.22
C ALA A 370 34.68 -6.00 -3.05
N GLY A 371 34.21 -5.27 -2.04
CA GLY A 371 34.66 -3.90 -1.74
C GLY A 371 33.69 -2.84 -2.25
N GLY A 372 34.13 -1.59 -2.17
CA GLY A 372 33.34 -0.43 -2.59
C GLY A 372 33.17 -0.31 -4.10
N VAL A 373 32.28 0.59 -4.50
CA VAL A 373 31.98 0.90 -5.91
C VAL A 373 33.25 1.30 -6.64
N GLN A 374 33.62 0.57 -7.70
CA GLN A 374 34.76 0.88 -8.54
C GLN A 374 34.36 1.88 -9.63
N VAL A 375 35.13 2.95 -9.74
CA VAL A 375 34.78 4.08 -10.59
C VAL A 375 35.99 4.60 -11.34
N ASP A 376 35.79 4.88 -12.63
CA ASP A 376 36.74 5.60 -13.47
C ASP A 376 36.21 6.99 -13.81
N PRO A 377 36.76 8.06 -13.19
CA PRO A 377 36.30 9.42 -13.44
C PRO A 377 36.69 9.97 -14.83
N HIS A 378 37.61 9.31 -15.55
CA HIS A 378 38.16 9.79 -16.84
C HIS A 378 38.11 8.70 -17.93
N GLY A 379 37.02 7.95 -18.00
CA GLY A 379 36.80 6.94 -19.04
C GLY A 379 36.27 7.52 -20.37
N LEU A 380 35.82 6.63 -21.25
CA LEU A 380 35.06 6.96 -22.48
C LEU A 380 35.77 7.85 -23.51
N GLU A 381 37.08 8.05 -23.41
CA GLU A 381 37.93 8.78 -24.37
C GLU A 381 37.37 10.16 -24.79
N GLY A 382 36.94 10.96 -23.82
CA GLY A 382 36.41 12.32 -24.04
C GLY A 382 34.97 12.37 -24.58
N ALA A 383 34.21 11.29 -24.46
CA ALA A 383 32.81 11.28 -24.87
C ALA A 383 31.91 12.11 -23.94
N VAL A 384 30.83 12.66 -24.51
CA VAL A 384 29.74 13.29 -23.74
C VAL A 384 28.81 12.21 -23.19
N ASN A 385 29.29 11.41 -22.24
CA ASN A 385 28.51 10.30 -21.68
C ASN A 385 29.00 9.86 -20.29
N ALA A 386 28.12 9.19 -19.55
CA ALA A 386 28.40 8.56 -18.26
C ALA A 386 27.68 7.20 -18.23
N GLN A 387 28.26 6.20 -17.56
CA GLN A 387 27.75 4.82 -17.67
C GLN A 387 27.97 3.98 -16.42
N TYR A 388 26.89 3.39 -15.92
CA TYR A 388 26.90 2.17 -15.14
C TYR A 388 27.15 0.96 -16.06
N LEU A 389 28.29 0.31 -15.82
CA LEU A 389 28.70 -0.83 -16.60
C LEU A 389 28.20 -2.13 -16.03
N PHE A 390 28.23 -3.06 -16.96
CA PHE A 390 27.94 -4.42 -16.70
C PHE A 390 28.83 -5.01 -15.61
N THR A 391 30.09 -4.64 -15.57
CA THR A 391 31.02 -5.12 -14.55
C THR A 391 30.70 -4.64 -13.14
N GLY A 392 29.64 -3.84 -12.95
CA GLY A 392 29.29 -3.19 -11.69
C GLY A 392 30.08 -1.91 -11.45
N GLN A 393 30.87 -1.48 -12.43
CA GLN A 393 31.76 -0.33 -12.36
C GLN A 393 31.09 0.88 -13.02
N LEU A 394 31.49 2.08 -12.62
CA LEU A 394 31.01 3.33 -13.21
C LEU A 394 32.15 3.94 -14.02
N ARG A 395 31.84 4.59 -15.15
CA ARG A 395 32.81 5.39 -15.90
C ARG A 395 32.19 6.67 -16.42
N PHE A 396 33.00 7.73 -16.49
CA PHE A 396 32.56 9.08 -16.86
C PHE A 396 33.45 9.64 -17.95
N GLY A 397 32.85 10.31 -18.94
CA GLY A 397 33.58 10.94 -20.03
C GLY A 397 33.77 12.44 -19.84
N GLU A 398 34.80 12.97 -20.51
CA GLU A 398 35.28 14.35 -20.43
C GLU A 398 34.73 15.25 -21.55
N GLY A 399 33.55 14.90 -22.09
CA GLY A 399 32.96 15.60 -23.22
C GLY A 399 32.14 16.83 -22.78
N GLY A 400 32.64 18.03 -23.05
CA GLY A 400 32.02 19.27 -22.56
C GLY A 400 32.49 19.56 -21.15
N ALA A 401 31.65 20.15 -20.29
CA ALA A 401 31.92 20.12 -18.85
C ALA A 401 31.93 18.65 -18.38
N ASP A 402 33.00 18.24 -17.71
CA ASP A 402 33.24 16.84 -17.36
C ASP A 402 32.09 16.22 -16.57
N MET A 403 31.69 15.01 -16.98
CA MET A 403 30.54 14.32 -16.36
C MET A 403 30.81 13.95 -14.89
N ALA A 404 32.07 13.74 -14.54
CA ALA A 404 32.50 13.44 -13.17
C ALA A 404 32.57 14.68 -12.26
N GLU A 405 32.49 15.90 -12.82
CA GLU A 405 32.34 17.14 -12.04
C GLU A 405 30.91 17.36 -11.53
N ASP A 406 29.91 16.73 -12.15
CA ASP A 406 28.48 16.91 -11.84
C ASP A 406 27.98 15.80 -10.88
N PRO A 407 27.71 16.12 -9.60
CA PRO A 407 27.27 15.14 -8.61
C PRO A 407 25.96 14.44 -9.01
N GLU A 408 25.06 15.12 -9.71
CA GLU A 408 23.80 14.54 -10.16
C GLU A 408 24.00 13.48 -11.24
N VAL A 409 24.95 13.68 -12.15
CA VAL A 409 25.33 12.66 -13.15
C VAL A 409 26.00 11.48 -12.46
N VAL A 410 26.89 11.72 -11.49
CA VAL A 410 27.54 10.67 -10.70
C VAL A 410 26.51 9.82 -9.95
N LEU A 411 25.56 10.47 -9.27
CA LEU A 411 24.53 9.79 -8.50
C LEU A 411 23.46 9.12 -9.38
N HIS A 412 23.24 9.60 -10.61
CA HIS A 412 22.41 8.92 -11.58
C HIS A 412 23.00 7.55 -11.93
N GLU A 413 24.29 7.47 -12.29
CA GLU A 413 24.94 6.19 -12.59
C GLU A 413 25.00 5.27 -11.37
N LEU A 414 25.21 5.82 -10.17
CA LEU A 414 25.08 5.06 -8.92
C LEU A 414 23.64 4.54 -8.71
N GLY A 415 22.62 5.31 -9.08
CA GLY A 415 21.22 4.91 -8.99
C GLY A 415 20.90 3.68 -9.83
N HIS A 416 21.49 3.56 -11.02
CA HIS A 416 21.45 2.31 -11.81
C HIS A 416 22.09 1.14 -11.04
N ALA A 417 23.26 1.38 -10.45
CA ALA A 417 23.97 0.36 -9.68
C ALA A 417 23.16 -0.12 -8.46
N ILE A 418 22.57 0.81 -7.70
CA ILE A 418 21.70 0.50 -6.55
C ILE A 418 20.50 -0.33 -7.00
N HIS A 419 19.82 0.07 -8.07
CA HIS A 419 18.68 -0.68 -8.61
C HIS A 419 19.09 -2.11 -9.02
N ASP A 420 20.24 -2.28 -9.66
CA ASP A 420 20.80 -3.59 -10.01
C ASP A 420 21.08 -4.45 -8.77
N TRP A 421 21.66 -3.87 -7.72
CA TRP A 421 22.07 -4.59 -6.51
C TRP A 421 20.90 -4.97 -5.60
N ILE A 422 19.91 -4.08 -5.41
CA ILE A 422 18.73 -4.39 -4.59
C ILE A 422 17.84 -5.47 -5.23
N THR A 423 17.81 -5.52 -6.56
CA THR A 423 17.03 -6.52 -7.32
C THR A 423 17.82 -7.77 -7.67
N ASN A 424 19.07 -7.89 -7.20
CA ASN A 424 19.98 -9.00 -7.51
C ASN A 424 20.09 -9.26 -9.03
N ARG A 425 20.60 -8.27 -9.76
CA ARG A 425 20.72 -8.26 -11.21
C ARG A 425 19.38 -8.26 -11.94
N GLY A 426 18.43 -7.52 -11.38
CA GLY A 426 17.05 -7.44 -11.85
C GLY A 426 16.63 -6.05 -12.32
N LEU A 427 17.59 -5.16 -12.64
CA LEU A 427 17.32 -3.80 -13.10
C LEU A 427 16.30 -3.80 -14.24
N SER A 428 15.21 -3.06 -14.04
CA SER A 428 14.14 -2.97 -15.02
C SER A 428 14.43 -1.96 -16.12
N ARG A 429 13.99 -2.30 -17.33
CA ARG A 429 14.09 -1.46 -18.54
C ARG A 429 12.73 -1.21 -19.16
N GLU A 430 11.69 -1.70 -18.49
CA GLU A 430 10.32 -1.54 -18.94
C GLU A 430 9.92 -0.09 -18.76
N ALA A 431 9.51 0.55 -19.86
CA ALA A 431 8.95 1.91 -19.87
C ALA A 431 9.79 2.96 -19.09
N GLY A 432 11.12 2.85 -19.15
CA GLY A 432 12.03 3.82 -18.51
C GLY A 432 12.20 3.67 -16.99
N LEU A 433 11.71 2.59 -16.36
CA LEU A 433 11.82 2.44 -14.89
C LEU A 433 13.26 2.54 -14.36
N GLY A 434 14.23 1.94 -15.05
CA GLY A 434 15.65 2.01 -14.67
C GLY A 434 16.18 3.45 -14.67
N GLU A 435 16.01 4.15 -15.80
CA GLU A 435 16.37 5.57 -15.95
C GLU A 435 15.66 6.45 -14.94
N GLY A 436 14.34 6.29 -14.79
CA GLY A 436 13.56 7.06 -13.83
C GLY A 436 13.97 6.80 -12.38
N SER A 437 14.42 5.58 -12.06
CA SER A 437 14.92 5.22 -10.72
C SER A 437 16.25 5.91 -10.43
N ALA A 438 17.15 5.92 -11.41
CA ALA A 438 18.41 6.63 -11.34
C ALA A 438 18.22 8.15 -11.26
N ASP A 439 17.28 8.69 -12.05
CA ASP A 439 16.87 10.10 -12.02
C ASP A 439 16.27 10.49 -10.67
N TYR A 440 15.41 9.66 -10.09
CA TYR A 440 14.86 9.90 -8.76
C TYR A 440 15.97 9.95 -7.70
N TRP A 441 16.93 9.02 -7.74
CA TRP A 441 18.01 8.97 -6.76
C TRP A 441 18.88 10.24 -6.81
N ALA A 442 19.28 10.66 -8.02
CA ALA A 442 20.02 11.91 -8.24
C ALA A 442 19.19 13.14 -7.85
N ALA A 443 17.93 13.22 -8.27
CA ALA A 443 17.08 14.36 -7.96
C ALA A 443 16.70 14.45 -6.47
N SER A 444 16.56 13.32 -5.76
CA SER A 444 16.33 13.27 -4.31
C SER A 444 17.49 13.93 -3.56
N TYR A 445 18.73 13.65 -3.99
CA TYR A 445 19.92 14.31 -3.48
C TYR A 445 19.86 15.83 -3.67
N THR A 446 19.69 16.29 -4.91
CA THR A 446 19.66 17.73 -5.20
C THR A 446 18.50 18.41 -4.48
N ARG A 447 17.32 17.77 -4.41
CA ARG A 447 16.17 18.31 -3.67
C ARG A 447 16.48 18.54 -2.19
N SER A 448 17.33 17.71 -1.58
CA SER A 448 17.74 17.84 -0.18
C SER A 448 18.81 18.91 0.08
N LYS A 449 19.56 19.30 -0.96
CA LYS A 449 20.68 20.25 -0.89
C LYS A 449 20.36 21.61 -1.50
N SER A 450 19.39 21.64 -2.40
CA SER A 450 19.12 22.81 -3.23
C SER A 450 18.61 23.99 -2.42
N SER A 451 19.11 25.18 -2.76
CA SER A 451 18.55 26.43 -2.26
C SER A 451 17.32 26.89 -3.06
N TRP A 452 16.96 26.19 -4.15
CA TRP A 452 15.82 26.54 -5.01
C TRP A 452 14.51 26.31 -4.28
N THR A 453 13.60 27.27 -4.43
CA THR A 453 12.25 27.26 -3.85
C THR A 453 11.24 26.72 -4.85
N GLU A 454 10.02 26.40 -4.42
CA GLU A 454 8.92 25.96 -5.30
C GLU A 454 8.60 26.96 -6.43
N SER A 455 8.95 28.24 -6.26
CA SER A 455 8.78 29.25 -7.31
C SER A 455 9.89 29.28 -8.36
N ASP A 456 11.02 28.60 -8.12
CA ASP A 456 12.17 28.58 -9.01
C ASP A 456 12.04 27.40 -9.99
N PRO A 457 11.95 27.61 -11.31
CA PRO A 457 11.86 26.51 -12.28
C PRO A 457 13.12 25.62 -12.28
N GLU A 458 14.27 26.15 -11.85
CA GLU A 458 15.52 25.42 -11.68
C GLU A 458 15.41 24.29 -10.65
N ARG A 459 14.49 24.41 -9.68
CA ARG A 459 14.21 23.39 -8.66
C ARG A 459 13.87 22.04 -9.31
N GLU A 460 13.24 22.06 -10.48
CA GLU A 460 12.76 20.88 -11.20
C GLU A 460 13.74 20.29 -12.21
N ASN A 461 14.98 20.78 -12.25
CA ASN A 461 16.00 20.34 -13.20
C ASN A 461 17.24 19.78 -12.46
N PHE A 462 17.84 18.72 -13.00
CA PHE A 462 19.04 18.09 -12.46
C PHE A 462 19.99 17.63 -13.60
N GLY A 463 21.24 17.30 -13.26
CA GLY A 463 22.30 17.04 -14.25
C GLY A 463 22.57 18.28 -15.11
N ARG A 464 22.70 19.44 -14.45
CA ARG A 464 22.67 20.74 -15.12
C ARG A 464 24.04 21.17 -15.63
N TRP A 465 25.13 20.63 -15.09
CA TRP A 465 26.50 21.01 -15.41
C TRP A 465 27.15 20.01 -16.36
N GLY A 466 27.13 18.72 -16.02
CA GLY A 466 27.81 17.65 -16.74
C GLY A 466 27.36 17.58 -18.20
N GLY A 467 28.32 17.48 -19.12
CA GLY A 467 28.09 17.41 -20.55
C GLY A 467 27.67 18.71 -21.22
N ARG A 468 27.61 19.84 -20.51
CA ARG A 468 27.29 21.14 -21.13
C ARG A 468 28.35 21.54 -22.15
N PRO A 469 27.98 22.20 -23.27
CA PRO A 469 26.63 22.58 -23.67
C PRO A 469 25.84 21.47 -24.42
N PHE A 470 26.42 20.29 -24.58
CA PHE A 470 25.89 19.20 -25.41
C PHE A 470 24.72 18.46 -24.75
N PHE A 471 24.70 18.39 -23.42
CA PHE A 471 23.62 17.85 -22.62
C PHE A 471 22.89 18.96 -21.86
N GLN A 472 21.56 18.85 -21.75
CA GLN A 472 20.71 19.89 -21.17
C GLN A 472 20.23 19.55 -19.75
N GLY A 473 20.55 18.36 -19.23
CA GLY A 473 19.94 17.82 -18.02
C GLY A 473 18.59 17.16 -18.28
N ARG A 474 17.93 16.78 -17.18
CA ARG A 474 16.58 16.21 -17.16
C ARG A 474 15.71 16.94 -16.14
N SER A 475 14.40 16.74 -16.22
CA SER A 475 13.43 17.39 -15.34
C SER A 475 12.60 16.39 -14.56
N THR A 476 12.26 16.78 -13.32
CA THR A 476 11.31 16.09 -12.44
C THR A 476 9.95 16.76 -12.43
N ASP A 477 9.67 17.68 -13.35
CA ASP A 477 8.31 18.20 -13.65
C ASP A 477 7.87 17.82 -15.06
N TYR A 478 8.00 16.55 -15.40
CA TYR A 478 7.59 16.05 -16.69
C TYR A 478 6.07 15.82 -16.74
N ALA A 479 5.42 16.42 -17.75
CA ALA A 479 3.95 16.37 -17.89
C ALA A 479 3.41 15.03 -18.41
N GLY A 480 4.29 14.15 -18.91
CA GLY A 480 3.89 12.85 -19.47
C GLY A 480 3.28 11.92 -18.43
N ARG A 481 2.47 10.97 -18.89
CA ARG A 481 1.75 10.00 -18.06
C ARG A 481 1.93 8.59 -18.58
N PHE A 482 2.04 7.64 -17.67
CA PHE A 482 2.12 6.24 -18.03
C PHE A 482 0.72 5.67 -18.34
N PRO A 483 0.57 4.71 -19.26
CA PRO A 483 1.49 4.41 -20.37
C PRO A 483 1.29 5.36 -21.58
N PHE A 484 0.37 6.33 -21.49
CA PHE A 484 -0.15 7.08 -22.64
C PHE A 484 0.85 8.03 -23.31
N SER A 485 1.88 8.48 -22.58
CA SER A 485 2.91 9.40 -23.08
C SER A 485 4.25 8.72 -23.35
N LEU A 486 4.29 7.37 -23.36
CA LEU A 486 5.52 6.65 -23.67
C LEU A 486 5.95 6.94 -25.11
N THR A 487 7.22 7.30 -25.25
CA THR A 487 7.86 7.65 -26.53
C THR A 487 8.72 6.51 -27.07
N GLY A 488 9.04 5.52 -26.22
CA GLY A 488 10.00 4.46 -26.51
C GLY A 488 11.46 4.86 -26.22
N SER A 489 11.70 6.11 -25.83
CA SER A 489 12.98 6.57 -25.29
C SER A 489 13.00 6.36 -23.78
N ILE A 490 13.81 5.42 -23.30
CA ILE A 490 13.89 5.09 -21.86
C ILE A 490 14.22 6.30 -20.97
N HIS A 491 15.05 7.24 -21.45
CA HIS A 491 15.41 8.45 -20.72
C HIS A 491 14.25 9.43 -20.64
N THR A 492 13.49 9.59 -21.72
CA THR A 492 12.31 10.47 -21.75
C THR A 492 11.19 9.88 -20.91
N ASP A 493 10.94 8.59 -21.08
CA ASP A 493 9.87 7.86 -20.41
C ASP A 493 10.14 7.72 -18.90
N GLY A 494 11.41 7.59 -18.51
CA GLY A 494 11.85 7.54 -17.12
C GLY A 494 11.51 8.79 -16.31
N GLN A 495 11.43 9.96 -16.94
CA GLN A 495 11.03 11.20 -16.26
C GLN A 495 9.61 11.14 -15.68
N ILE A 496 8.71 10.33 -16.26
CA ILE A 496 7.36 10.13 -15.70
C ILE A 496 7.46 9.53 -14.28
N TRP A 497 8.36 8.55 -14.10
CA TRP A 497 8.56 7.88 -12.82
C TRP A 497 9.28 8.77 -11.81
N SER A 498 10.37 9.42 -12.22
CA SER A 498 11.12 10.31 -11.31
C SER A 498 10.26 11.51 -10.87
N THR A 499 9.44 12.07 -11.75
CA THR A 499 8.45 13.11 -11.39
C THR A 499 7.47 12.62 -10.33
N ALA A 500 6.90 11.42 -10.49
CA ALA A 500 5.97 10.88 -9.51
C ALA A 500 6.63 10.69 -8.13
N MET A 501 7.84 10.12 -8.11
CA MET A 501 8.56 9.87 -6.86
C MET A 501 9.04 11.15 -6.17
N ILE A 502 9.48 12.17 -6.92
CA ILE A 502 9.82 13.48 -6.34
C ILE A 502 8.59 14.19 -5.76
N ARG A 503 7.42 14.10 -6.42
CA ARG A 503 6.18 14.64 -5.85
C ARG A 503 5.80 13.93 -4.54
N ILE A 504 6.05 12.62 -4.43
CA ILE A 504 5.89 11.87 -3.17
C ILE A 504 6.89 12.38 -2.13
N LEU A 505 8.17 12.53 -2.48
CA LEU A 505 9.21 13.12 -1.63
C LEU A 505 8.79 14.49 -1.07
N ASP A 506 8.26 15.37 -1.91
CA ASP A 506 7.78 16.69 -1.48
C ASP A 506 6.63 16.62 -0.46
N GLN A 507 5.82 15.55 -0.51
CA GLN A 507 4.66 15.36 0.38
C GLN A 507 5.02 14.70 1.72
N ILE A 508 5.92 13.71 1.73
CA ILE A 508 6.16 12.87 2.91
C ILE A 508 7.59 12.96 3.46
N GLY A 509 8.47 13.69 2.77
CA GLY A 509 9.87 13.87 3.13
C GLY A 509 10.80 12.80 2.55
N ARG A 510 12.06 13.19 2.36
CA ARG A 510 13.11 12.39 1.68
C ARG A 510 13.33 11.01 2.28
N GLU A 511 13.65 10.93 3.58
CA GLU A 511 14.01 9.64 4.20
C GLU A 511 12.90 8.59 4.05
N LYS A 512 11.65 8.99 4.27
CA LYS A 512 10.49 8.08 4.08
C LYS A 512 10.36 7.67 2.62
N SER A 513 10.40 8.62 1.69
CA SER A 513 10.28 8.32 0.26
C SER A 513 11.39 7.41 -0.25
N ASP A 514 12.64 7.66 0.15
CA ASP A 514 13.79 6.86 -0.25
C ASP A 514 13.68 5.42 0.30
N VAL A 515 13.27 5.25 1.56
CA VAL A 515 12.98 3.92 2.14
C VAL A 515 11.88 3.18 1.38
N LEU A 516 10.76 3.85 1.10
CA LEU A 516 9.62 3.26 0.40
C LEU A 516 9.97 2.88 -1.05
N PHE A 517 10.73 3.73 -1.71
CA PHE A 517 11.24 3.52 -3.06
C PHE A 517 12.14 2.29 -3.13
N LEU A 518 13.16 2.21 -2.28
CA LEU A 518 14.13 1.12 -2.28
C LEU A 518 13.52 -0.21 -1.84
N GLU A 519 12.70 -0.20 -0.79
CA GLU A 519 12.00 -1.41 -0.33
C GLU A 519 11.03 -1.91 -1.41
N GLY A 520 10.27 -1.01 -2.04
CA GLY A 520 9.37 -1.34 -3.14
C GLY A 520 10.10 -1.94 -4.34
N LEU A 521 11.18 -1.29 -4.82
CA LEU A 521 11.99 -1.82 -5.92
C LEU A 521 12.58 -3.20 -5.60
N SER A 522 12.97 -3.46 -4.35
CA SER A 522 13.51 -4.77 -3.94
C SER A 522 12.52 -5.92 -4.20
N MET A 523 11.21 -5.65 -4.20
CA MET A 523 10.17 -6.66 -4.47
C MET A 523 10.04 -7.03 -5.95
N THR A 524 10.65 -6.24 -6.84
CA THR A 524 10.55 -6.42 -8.29
C THR A 524 11.61 -7.35 -8.87
N ALA A 525 11.40 -7.77 -10.11
CA ALA A 525 12.28 -8.60 -10.91
C ALA A 525 12.14 -8.26 -12.41
N PRO A 526 13.03 -8.79 -13.28
CA PRO A 526 12.82 -8.69 -14.72
C PRO A 526 11.45 -9.25 -15.10
N GLY A 527 10.65 -8.48 -15.84
CA GLY A 527 9.25 -8.84 -16.10
C GLY A 527 8.26 -7.85 -15.50
N ASN A 528 8.60 -7.26 -14.36
CA ASN A 528 7.79 -6.21 -13.74
C ASN A 528 7.88 -4.91 -14.53
N ASP A 529 6.74 -4.25 -14.69
CA ASP A 529 6.67 -2.93 -15.29
C ASP A 529 6.62 -1.83 -14.21
N THR A 530 6.46 -0.58 -14.65
CA THR A 530 6.41 0.60 -13.77
C THR A 530 5.18 0.63 -12.86
N GLU A 531 4.05 0.01 -13.24
CA GLU A 531 2.88 -0.07 -12.35
C GLU A 531 3.09 -1.12 -11.26
N ASP A 532 3.70 -2.26 -11.57
CA ASP A 532 4.13 -3.21 -10.54
C ASP A 532 5.04 -2.53 -9.51
N ALA A 533 5.97 -1.70 -9.97
CA ALA A 533 6.86 -0.92 -9.09
C ALA A 533 6.07 0.09 -8.24
N ALA A 534 5.12 0.84 -8.82
CA ALA A 534 4.26 1.75 -8.06
C ALA A 534 3.47 1.03 -6.96
N ARG A 535 2.88 -0.14 -7.29
CA ARG A 535 2.15 -0.99 -6.35
C ARG A 535 3.07 -1.57 -5.28
N ALA A 536 4.31 -1.92 -5.61
CA ALA A 536 5.31 -2.37 -4.65
C ALA A 536 5.74 -1.24 -3.68
N VAL A 537 5.86 0.00 -4.17
CA VAL A 537 6.16 1.17 -3.33
C VAL A 537 5.00 1.48 -2.36
N LEU A 538 3.74 1.38 -2.81
CA LEU A 538 2.57 1.44 -1.91
C LEU A 538 2.56 0.29 -0.89
N LYS A 539 2.97 -0.91 -1.33
CA LYS A 539 3.08 -2.08 -0.46
C LYS A 539 4.11 -1.85 0.64
N ALA A 540 5.27 -1.26 0.32
CA ALA A 540 6.29 -0.91 1.30
C ALA A 540 5.73 0.01 2.39
N ASP A 541 4.86 0.97 2.06
CA ASP A 541 4.24 1.86 3.04
C ASP A 541 3.32 1.11 4.01
N SER A 542 2.55 0.16 3.49
CA SER A 542 1.72 -0.72 4.33
C SER A 542 2.56 -1.57 5.29
N LEU A 543 3.77 -1.98 4.88
CA LEU A 543 4.63 -2.86 5.67
C LEU A 543 5.45 -2.10 6.72
N LEU A 544 6.01 -0.94 6.34
CA LEU A 544 6.96 -0.20 7.17
C LEU A 544 6.31 0.91 7.99
N PHE A 545 5.22 1.50 7.49
CA PHE A 545 4.54 2.65 8.10
C PHE A 545 3.03 2.45 8.24
N GLY A 546 2.54 1.21 8.20
CA GLY A 546 1.12 0.89 8.43
C GLY A 546 0.15 1.47 7.39
N GLY A 547 0.63 1.96 6.25
CA GLY A 547 -0.20 2.56 5.20
C GLY A 547 -0.55 4.03 5.43
N GLU A 548 0.14 4.71 6.35
CA GLU A 548 -0.12 6.11 6.69
C GLU A 548 -0.01 7.07 5.49
N ASN A 549 0.87 6.77 4.52
CA ASN A 549 1.13 7.64 3.37
C ASN A 549 0.43 7.18 2.09
N ALA A 550 -0.12 5.96 2.10
CA ALA A 550 -0.68 5.29 0.93
C ALA A 550 -1.72 6.13 0.18
N GLY A 551 -2.52 6.95 0.87
CA GLY A 551 -3.50 7.83 0.23
C GLY A 551 -2.86 8.89 -0.69
N LEU A 552 -1.84 9.59 -0.19
CA LEU A 552 -1.11 10.63 -0.92
C LEU A 552 -0.30 10.05 -2.08
N MET A 553 0.39 8.93 -1.81
CA MET A 553 1.18 8.22 -2.81
C MET A 553 0.28 7.65 -3.92
N LEU A 554 -0.85 7.03 -3.56
CA LEU A 554 -1.80 6.50 -4.52
C LEU A 554 -2.36 7.62 -5.40
N GLU A 555 -2.71 8.77 -4.81
CA GLU A 555 -3.16 9.92 -5.59
C GLU A 555 -2.10 10.35 -6.61
N THR A 556 -0.83 10.42 -6.21
CA THR A 556 0.27 10.77 -7.10
C THR A 556 0.46 9.75 -8.22
N PHE A 557 0.47 8.45 -7.90
CA PHE A 557 0.60 7.39 -8.90
C PHE A 557 -0.60 7.33 -9.86
N VAL A 558 -1.81 7.57 -9.38
CA VAL A 558 -3.01 7.70 -10.23
C VAL A 558 -2.87 8.90 -11.16
N ARG A 559 -2.49 10.08 -10.64
CA ARG A 559 -2.30 11.30 -11.46
C ARG A 559 -1.25 11.11 -12.55
N SER A 560 -0.16 10.41 -12.24
CA SER A 560 0.91 10.08 -13.18
C SER A 560 0.57 8.91 -14.12
N GLY A 561 -0.61 8.29 -13.96
CA GLY A 561 -1.10 7.20 -14.82
C GLY A 561 -0.50 5.82 -14.51
N PHE A 562 0.28 5.70 -13.44
CA PHE A 562 0.87 4.41 -13.04
C PHE A 562 -0.17 3.44 -12.51
N ILE A 563 -1.14 3.90 -11.73
CA ILE A 563 -2.15 3.03 -11.13
C ILE A 563 -3.52 3.43 -11.67
N PHE A 564 -4.17 2.48 -12.32
CA PHE A 564 -5.60 2.57 -12.60
C PHE A 564 -6.37 2.12 -11.36
N ARG A 565 -7.49 2.78 -11.11
CA ARG A 565 -8.36 2.41 -10.01
C ARG A 565 -9.78 2.37 -10.50
N ALA A 566 -10.32 1.17 -10.67
CA ALA A 566 -11.76 1.00 -10.67
C ALA A 566 -12.32 1.37 -9.29
N ALA A 567 -13.27 2.28 -9.25
CA ALA A 567 -13.93 2.68 -8.02
C ALA A 567 -15.41 2.93 -8.28
N ALA A 568 -16.24 2.48 -7.36
CA ALA A 568 -17.68 2.64 -7.42
C ALA A 568 -18.20 3.21 -6.11
N ALA A 569 -19.29 3.98 -6.21
CA ALA A 569 -20.11 4.37 -5.09
C ALA A 569 -21.57 4.09 -5.39
N ALA A 570 -22.39 4.00 -4.34
CA ALA A 570 -23.84 3.94 -4.49
C ALA A 570 -24.58 4.86 -3.51
N ALA A 571 -25.83 5.17 -3.82
CA ALA A 571 -26.77 5.88 -2.94
C ALA A 571 -28.02 5.01 -2.73
N GLY A 572 -28.59 5.05 -1.52
CA GLY A 572 -29.72 4.20 -1.15
C GLY A 572 -29.34 2.74 -0.91
N ARG A 573 -28.11 2.48 -0.44
CA ARG A 573 -27.53 1.11 -0.31
C ARG A 573 -28.24 0.22 0.71
N ALA A 574 -29.15 0.76 1.49
CA ALA A 574 -29.92 -0.04 2.42
C ALA A 574 -31.30 0.54 2.64
N GLY A 575 -32.26 -0.34 2.91
CA GLY A 575 -33.67 0.00 3.08
C GLY A 575 -34.57 -1.22 2.86
N PRO A 576 -35.90 -1.07 2.98
CA PRO A 576 -36.84 -2.15 2.74
C PRO A 576 -36.89 -2.57 1.27
N GLY A 577 -37.18 -3.84 1.03
CA GLY A 577 -37.44 -4.36 -0.31
C GLY A 577 -38.82 -3.95 -0.87
N PRO A 578 -38.97 -3.75 -2.20
CA PRO A 578 -37.92 -3.69 -3.21
C PRO A 578 -37.06 -2.43 -3.06
N LEU A 579 -35.74 -2.60 -2.97
CA LEU A 579 -34.79 -1.51 -2.74
C LEU A 579 -34.14 -1.08 -4.06
N SER A 580 -34.42 0.14 -4.50
CA SER A 580 -33.77 0.72 -5.67
C SER A 580 -32.51 1.48 -5.28
N VAL A 581 -31.37 1.03 -5.79
CA VAL A 581 -30.04 1.57 -5.48
C VAL A 581 -29.47 2.25 -6.72
N SER A 582 -28.95 3.47 -6.56
CA SER A 582 -28.24 4.19 -7.63
C SER A 582 -26.74 4.00 -7.48
N PHE A 583 -26.06 3.61 -8.55
CA PHE A 583 -24.62 3.35 -8.61
C PHE A 583 -23.92 4.36 -9.52
N PHE A 584 -22.73 4.79 -9.11
CA PHE A 584 -21.93 5.80 -9.78
C PHE A 584 -20.49 5.31 -9.91
N ASP A 585 -19.94 5.47 -11.11
CA ASP A 585 -18.52 5.30 -11.36
C ASP A 585 -17.71 6.45 -10.72
N LEU A 586 -16.65 6.07 -10.01
CA LEU A 586 -15.61 6.95 -9.48
C LEU A 586 -14.21 6.52 -9.96
N SER A 587 -14.16 5.67 -10.99
CA SER A 587 -12.91 5.12 -11.49
C SER A 587 -12.01 6.21 -12.03
N THR A 588 -10.72 6.10 -11.74
CA THR A 588 -9.70 7.06 -12.16
C THR A 588 -8.74 6.41 -13.13
N PHE A 589 -8.55 7.03 -14.29
CA PHE A 589 -7.63 6.60 -15.34
C PHE A 589 -6.48 7.60 -15.56
N GLY A 590 -6.03 8.28 -14.50
CA GLY A 590 -5.12 9.42 -14.62
C GLY A 590 -5.80 10.60 -15.31
N GLU A 591 -5.31 11.04 -16.48
CA GLU A 591 -6.03 11.99 -17.35
C GLU A 591 -6.82 11.23 -18.41
N GLY A 592 -8.03 10.87 -18.02
CA GLY A 592 -9.00 10.15 -18.85
C GLY A 592 -10.18 9.74 -17.97
N SER A 593 -11.37 9.67 -18.57
CA SER A 593 -12.50 9.02 -17.92
C SER A 593 -12.59 7.58 -18.42
N ALA A 594 -13.20 6.71 -17.62
CA ALA A 594 -13.77 5.49 -18.20
C ALA A 594 -14.63 5.87 -19.43
N THR A 595 -14.52 5.07 -20.49
CA THR A 595 -15.32 5.18 -21.71
C THR A 595 -16.34 4.07 -21.81
N SER A 596 -16.20 3.01 -20.99
CA SER A 596 -17.18 1.93 -20.86
C SER A 596 -17.21 1.35 -19.45
N TRP A 597 -18.38 0.83 -19.06
CA TRP A 597 -18.68 0.26 -17.76
C TRP A 597 -19.41 -1.06 -17.94
N ALA A 598 -19.24 -1.98 -17.00
CA ALA A 598 -20.00 -3.21 -16.87
C ALA A 598 -20.22 -3.46 -15.37
N TRP A 599 -21.47 -3.26 -14.94
CA TRP A 599 -21.93 -3.51 -13.58
C TRP A 599 -22.52 -4.92 -13.49
N ASP A 600 -22.18 -5.63 -12.42
CA ASP A 600 -22.73 -6.91 -12.00
C ASP A 600 -23.18 -6.73 -10.54
N PHE A 601 -24.50 -6.62 -10.31
CA PHE A 601 -25.07 -6.17 -9.04
C PHE A 601 -25.21 -7.29 -8.00
N GLU A 602 -25.09 -8.55 -8.44
CA GLU A 602 -25.15 -9.74 -7.59
C GLU A 602 -23.85 -10.56 -7.61
N THR A 603 -22.85 -10.13 -8.40
CA THR A 603 -21.59 -10.84 -8.65
C THR A 603 -21.83 -12.26 -9.17
N ASP A 604 -22.84 -12.43 -10.04
CA ASP A 604 -23.21 -13.72 -10.61
C ASP A 604 -22.48 -14.03 -11.95
N GLY A 605 -21.67 -13.08 -12.42
CA GLY A 605 -20.90 -13.14 -13.66
C GLY A 605 -21.65 -12.62 -14.88
N GLN A 606 -22.86 -12.09 -14.72
CA GLN A 606 -23.61 -11.40 -15.78
C GLN A 606 -23.45 -9.88 -15.67
N VAL A 607 -23.46 -9.21 -16.81
CA VAL A 607 -23.44 -7.74 -16.85
C VAL A 607 -24.87 -7.22 -16.90
N ASP A 608 -25.27 -6.48 -15.88
CA ASP A 608 -26.62 -5.92 -15.71
C ASP A 608 -26.76 -4.52 -16.30
N ALA A 609 -25.70 -3.70 -16.24
CA ALA A 609 -25.71 -2.33 -16.73
C ALA A 609 -24.36 -1.89 -17.30
N THR A 610 -24.38 -0.93 -18.24
CA THR A 610 -23.17 -0.49 -18.97
C THR A 610 -22.93 1.01 -19.00
N SER A 611 -23.61 1.78 -18.14
CA SER A 611 -23.46 3.24 -18.02
C SER A 611 -22.67 3.65 -16.77
N SER A 612 -22.04 4.83 -16.81
CA SER A 612 -21.33 5.42 -15.65
C SER A 612 -22.23 5.72 -14.45
N LEU A 613 -23.52 5.96 -14.72
CA LEU A 613 -24.60 6.04 -13.75
C LEU A 613 -25.56 4.89 -14.03
N ALA A 614 -25.75 4.00 -13.06
CA ALA A 614 -26.63 2.84 -13.19
C ALA A 614 -27.61 2.75 -12.01
N SER A 615 -28.68 1.99 -12.17
CA SER A 615 -29.65 1.72 -11.09
C SER A 615 -30.06 0.26 -11.12
N HIS A 616 -30.19 -0.36 -9.95
CA HIS A 616 -30.66 -1.73 -9.80
C HIS A 616 -31.68 -1.82 -8.67
N THR A 617 -32.68 -2.69 -8.82
CA THR A 617 -33.72 -2.89 -7.81
C THR A 617 -33.62 -4.30 -7.26
N TYR A 618 -33.34 -4.41 -5.97
CA TYR A 618 -33.24 -5.68 -5.27
C TYR A 618 -34.60 -6.01 -4.66
N ASP A 619 -35.28 -7.01 -5.23
CA ASP A 619 -36.66 -7.39 -4.86
C ASP A 619 -36.73 -8.23 -3.58
N GLN A 620 -35.66 -8.97 -3.26
CA GLN A 620 -35.63 -9.89 -2.14
C GLN A 620 -34.75 -9.34 -1.02
N PRO A 621 -35.12 -9.57 0.25
CA PRO A 621 -34.24 -9.33 1.38
C PRO A 621 -32.90 -10.08 1.25
N GLY A 622 -31.80 -9.42 1.62
CA GLY A 622 -30.47 -10.01 1.49
C GLY A 622 -29.33 -8.99 1.47
N LEU A 623 -28.10 -9.51 1.61
CA LEU A 623 -26.86 -8.77 1.38
C LEU A 623 -26.32 -9.08 -0.01
N TYR A 624 -26.01 -8.03 -0.76
CA TYR A 624 -25.56 -8.13 -2.15
C TYR A 624 -24.19 -7.51 -2.34
N SER A 625 -23.31 -8.22 -3.06
CA SER A 625 -22.00 -7.74 -3.47
C SER A 625 -22.06 -7.23 -4.91
N VAL A 626 -21.41 -6.10 -5.18
CA VAL A 626 -21.48 -5.41 -6.48
C VAL A 626 -20.11 -5.33 -7.10
N THR A 627 -19.99 -5.72 -8.37
CA THR A 627 -18.76 -5.59 -9.16
C THR A 627 -18.93 -4.54 -10.25
N LEU A 628 -18.02 -3.57 -10.31
CA LEU A 628 -17.87 -2.65 -11.44
C LEU A 628 -16.60 -3.01 -12.21
N THR A 629 -16.74 -3.23 -13.51
CA THR A 629 -15.63 -3.26 -14.46
C THR A 629 -15.66 -1.99 -15.31
N ALA A 630 -14.61 -1.18 -15.25
CA ALA A 630 -14.50 0.07 -16.02
C ALA A 630 -13.32 -0.02 -16.99
N SER A 631 -13.46 0.57 -18.18
CA SER A 631 -12.42 0.61 -19.20
C SER A 631 -12.36 1.95 -19.91
N ASN A 632 -11.16 2.36 -20.33
CA ASN A 632 -10.96 3.51 -21.21
C ASN A 632 -10.69 3.13 -22.68
N GLY A 633 -10.80 1.84 -23.03
CA GLY A 633 -10.52 1.30 -24.36
C GLY A 633 -9.10 0.75 -24.54
N GLU A 634 -8.16 1.14 -23.68
CA GLU A 634 -6.80 0.60 -23.66
C GLU A 634 -6.58 -0.32 -22.45
N ARG A 635 -7.18 0.03 -21.31
CA ARG A 635 -7.10 -0.74 -20.07
C ARG A 635 -8.47 -0.93 -19.46
N THR A 636 -8.62 -2.04 -18.75
CA THR A 636 -9.84 -2.45 -18.06
C THR A 636 -9.47 -2.89 -16.66
N GLU A 637 -10.18 -2.38 -15.65
CA GLU A 637 -10.02 -2.79 -14.27
C GLU A 637 -11.38 -3.06 -13.62
N SER A 638 -11.41 -3.94 -12.63
CA SER A 638 -12.62 -4.31 -11.90
C SER A 638 -12.45 -4.09 -10.40
N THR A 639 -13.53 -3.66 -9.75
CA THR A 639 -13.62 -3.52 -8.30
C THR A 639 -14.88 -4.21 -7.80
N THR A 640 -14.77 -4.99 -6.72
CA THR A 640 -15.91 -5.67 -6.08
C THR A 640 -16.10 -5.10 -4.68
N LEU A 641 -17.32 -4.65 -4.40
CA LEU A 641 -17.76 -4.14 -3.12
C LEU A 641 -18.58 -5.24 -2.44
N THR A 642 -17.96 -5.96 -1.51
CA THR A 642 -18.56 -7.09 -0.79
C THR A 642 -19.63 -6.61 0.20
N ASP A 643 -20.77 -7.31 0.24
CA ASP A 643 -21.92 -7.04 1.12
C ASP A 643 -22.32 -5.56 1.17
N TYR A 644 -22.29 -4.92 0.00
CA TYR A 644 -22.34 -3.47 -0.14
C TYR A 644 -23.77 -2.90 -0.16
N VAL A 645 -24.75 -3.72 -0.55
CA VAL A 645 -26.17 -3.38 -0.49
C VAL A 645 -26.88 -4.31 0.49
N SER A 646 -27.79 -3.76 1.29
CA SER A 646 -28.64 -4.52 2.21
C SER A 646 -30.12 -4.22 2.04
N VAL A 647 -30.87 -5.23 1.62
CA VAL A 647 -32.33 -5.19 1.59
C VAL A 647 -32.85 -5.74 2.91
N ASN A 648 -33.40 -4.86 3.75
CA ASN A 648 -33.78 -5.16 5.12
C ASN A 648 -35.26 -5.60 5.20
N SER A 649 -35.56 -6.61 6.01
CA SER A 649 -36.92 -7.08 6.33
C SER A 649 -36.97 -7.71 7.73
N GLY A 650 -38.17 -7.85 8.30
CA GLY A 650 -38.39 -8.54 9.56
C GLY A 650 -37.71 -7.87 10.76
N ILE A 651 -37.36 -8.67 11.77
CA ILE A 651 -36.75 -8.18 13.01
C ILE A 651 -35.24 -8.41 12.99
N TYR A 652 -34.46 -7.36 13.19
CA TYR A 652 -33.01 -7.48 13.36
C TYR A 652 -32.65 -7.69 14.83
N VAL A 653 -31.92 -8.76 15.13
CA VAL A 653 -31.45 -9.12 16.46
C VAL A 653 -29.93 -9.17 16.46
N TRP A 654 -29.29 -8.25 17.19
CA TRP A 654 -27.84 -8.17 17.27
C TRP A 654 -27.36 -8.46 18.70
N GLU A 655 -26.24 -9.19 18.79
CA GLU A 655 -25.58 -9.53 20.04
C GLU A 655 -24.08 -9.24 19.97
N GLY A 656 -23.59 -8.42 20.90
CA GLY A 656 -22.19 -8.03 20.97
C GLY A 656 -21.23 -9.22 21.18
N ILE A 657 -20.04 -9.14 20.56
CA ILE A 657 -19.01 -10.19 20.63
C ILE A 657 -18.09 -10.08 21.86
N GLY A 658 -18.01 -8.89 22.49
CA GLY A 658 -17.12 -8.64 23.62
C GLY A 658 -17.60 -9.21 24.94
N ASN A 659 -18.81 -9.77 25.00
CA ASN A 659 -19.39 -10.27 26.25
C ASN A 659 -19.89 -11.72 26.08
N PRO A 660 -19.20 -12.72 26.66
CA PRO A 660 -19.61 -14.12 26.56
C PRO A 660 -20.82 -14.48 27.44
N THR A 661 -21.27 -13.56 28.31
CA THR A 661 -22.40 -13.77 29.23
C THR A 661 -23.73 -13.22 28.72
N SER A 662 -23.71 -12.28 27.76
CA SER A 662 -24.92 -11.82 27.09
C SER A 662 -25.55 -12.96 26.30
N ARG A 663 -26.82 -13.27 26.55
CA ARG A 663 -27.59 -14.27 25.79
C ARG A 663 -28.94 -13.76 25.31
N SER A 664 -29.29 -12.50 25.60
CA SER A 664 -30.59 -11.94 25.24
C SER A 664 -30.81 -11.91 23.74
N GLY A 665 -29.81 -11.53 22.95
CA GLY A 665 -29.93 -11.54 21.49
C GLY A 665 -30.25 -12.94 20.96
N ARG A 666 -29.49 -13.95 21.39
CA ARG A 666 -29.76 -15.34 21.02
C ARG A 666 -31.15 -15.81 21.47
N PHE A 667 -31.51 -15.53 22.72
CA PHE A 667 -32.81 -15.86 23.28
C PHE A 667 -33.96 -15.21 22.50
N ILE A 668 -33.92 -13.90 22.28
CA ILE A 668 -34.94 -13.15 21.53
C ILE A 668 -35.10 -13.73 20.13
N PHE A 669 -33.99 -14.02 19.45
CA PHE A 669 -34.03 -14.61 18.12
C PHE A 669 -34.66 -16.00 18.11
N ASP A 670 -34.26 -16.88 19.03
CA ASP A 670 -34.80 -18.24 19.12
C ASP A 670 -36.33 -18.19 19.35
N GLU A 671 -36.82 -17.34 20.26
CA GLU A 671 -38.27 -17.17 20.54
C GLU A 671 -39.04 -16.60 19.33
N LEU A 672 -38.47 -15.61 18.62
CA LEU A 672 -39.06 -15.06 17.41
C LEU A 672 -39.15 -16.10 16.29
N GLN A 673 -38.10 -16.92 16.13
CA GLN A 673 -38.11 -18.03 15.16
C GLN A 673 -39.15 -19.09 15.52
N GLU A 674 -39.25 -19.47 16.79
CA GLU A 674 -40.26 -20.44 17.25
C GLU A 674 -41.69 -19.92 17.02
N ALA A 675 -41.90 -18.61 17.14
CA ALA A 675 -43.18 -17.96 16.82
C ALA A 675 -43.42 -17.74 15.31
N GLY A 676 -42.49 -18.16 14.44
CA GLY A 676 -42.61 -18.03 12.99
C GLY A 676 -42.44 -16.60 12.47
N VAL A 677 -41.79 -15.72 13.24
CA VAL A 677 -41.46 -14.35 12.85
C VAL A 677 -40.18 -14.33 12.05
N GLU A 678 -40.18 -13.59 10.94
CA GLU A 678 -38.96 -13.32 10.18
C GLU A 678 -38.00 -12.49 11.04
N ALA A 679 -36.89 -13.11 11.45
CA ALA A 679 -35.87 -12.48 12.26
C ALA A 679 -34.48 -12.81 11.73
N HIS A 680 -33.54 -11.90 11.93
CA HIS A 680 -32.14 -12.02 11.53
C HIS A 680 -31.24 -11.89 12.75
N TYR A 681 -30.38 -12.88 13.00
CA TYR A 681 -29.43 -12.85 14.11
C TYR A 681 -28.02 -12.52 13.64
N SER A 682 -27.38 -11.54 14.27
CA SER A 682 -25.99 -11.16 13.98
C SER A 682 -25.13 -11.11 15.24
N ARG A 683 -23.88 -11.57 15.10
CA ARG A 683 -22.79 -11.41 16.07
C ARG A 683 -21.56 -10.75 15.42
N THR A 684 -21.79 -9.69 14.67
CA THR A 684 -20.73 -8.88 14.07
C THR A 684 -20.14 -7.91 15.10
N ALA A 685 -18.90 -7.45 14.85
CA ALA A 685 -18.24 -6.48 15.70
C ALA A 685 -19.00 -5.13 15.79
N ASP A 686 -19.74 -4.79 14.74
CA ASP A 686 -20.58 -3.59 14.65
C ASP A 686 -22.02 -3.95 14.27
N ILE A 687 -22.99 -3.12 14.66
CA ILE A 687 -24.39 -3.26 14.21
C ILE A 687 -24.51 -3.00 12.70
N HIS A 688 -25.60 -3.49 12.10
CA HIS A 688 -25.89 -3.29 10.68
C HIS A 688 -25.81 -1.80 10.25
N PRO A 689 -25.19 -1.48 9.09
CA PRO A 689 -24.90 -0.10 8.67
C PRO A 689 -26.12 0.77 8.31
N SER A 690 -27.32 0.19 8.26
CA SER A 690 -28.61 0.90 8.19
C SER A 690 -29.71 0.05 8.79
N LEU A 691 -30.56 0.62 9.64
CA LEU A 691 -31.68 -0.11 10.24
C LEU A 691 -33.02 0.14 9.52
N GLU A 692 -33.01 1.00 8.50
CA GLU A 692 -34.21 1.34 7.71
C GLU A 692 -34.77 0.09 7.01
N GLY A 693 -36.07 -0.18 7.16
CA GLY A 693 -36.73 -1.35 6.57
C GLY A 693 -36.87 -2.56 7.49
N PHE A 694 -36.18 -2.59 8.63
CA PHE A 694 -36.52 -3.55 9.70
C PHE A 694 -37.80 -3.12 10.41
N ASP A 695 -38.64 -4.10 10.75
CA ASP A 695 -39.89 -3.93 11.51
C ASP A 695 -39.62 -3.58 12.98
N ALA A 696 -38.52 -4.10 13.53
CA ALA A 696 -37.95 -3.69 14.82
C ALA A 696 -36.49 -4.16 14.93
N VAL A 697 -35.77 -3.56 15.87
CA VAL A 697 -34.35 -3.84 16.11
C VAL A 697 -34.12 -4.12 17.59
N PHE A 698 -33.46 -5.23 17.90
CA PHE A 698 -33.10 -5.66 19.25
C PHE A 698 -31.58 -5.70 19.38
N LEU A 699 -31.02 -4.82 20.20
CA LEU A 699 -29.58 -4.65 20.39
C LEU A 699 -29.16 -5.09 21.80
N SER A 700 -28.44 -6.20 21.88
CA SER A 700 -28.02 -6.80 23.16
C SER A 700 -26.53 -6.61 23.40
N PHE A 701 -26.15 -5.69 24.30
CA PHE A 701 -24.75 -5.45 24.67
C PHE A 701 -24.31 -6.24 25.90
N GLY A 702 -25.25 -6.70 26.73
CA GLY A 702 -25.00 -7.47 27.95
C GLY A 702 -24.41 -6.65 29.12
N PRO A 703 -24.13 -7.30 30.27
CA PRO A 703 -23.57 -6.65 31.46
C PRO A 703 -22.05 -6.41 31.33
N PHE A 704 -21.46 -5.47 32.08
CA PHE A 704 -20.00 -5.31 32.09
C PHE A 704 -19.25 -6.56 32.57
N ASP A 705 -18.25 -6.95 31.78
CA ASP A 705 -17.23 -7.93 32.15
C ASP A 705 -15.85 -7.24 32.17
N PRO A 706 -15.25 -6.98 33.36
CA PRO A 706 -13.95 -6.34 33.48
C PRO A 706 -12.81 -7.09 32.79
N GLN A 707 -12.99 -8.38 32.47
CA GLN A 707 -11.96 -9.22 31.83
C GLN A 707 -12.00 -9.15 30.30
N ASN A 708 -13.11 -8.72 29.68
CA ASN A 708 -13.32 -8.84 28.23
C ASN A 708 -13.54 -7.51 27.47
N GLN A 709 -13.51 -6.35 28.15
CA GLN A 709 -13.81 -5.01 27.60
C GLN A 709 -15.27 -4.91 27.05
N PRO A 710 -16.01 -3.84 27.35
CA PRO A 710 -17.36 -3.67 26.80
C PRO A 710 -17.32 -3.57 25.27
N THR A 711 -18.34 -4.06 24.57
CA THR A 711 -18.44 -3.86 23.11
C THR A 711 -18.74 -2.37 22.85
N PRO A 712 -17.82 -1.59 22.26
CA PRO A 712 -18.01 -0.15 22.14
C PRO A 712 -19.02 0.18 21.04
N LEU A 713 -19.95 1.10 21.30
CA LEU A 713 -20.84 1.65 20.27
C LEU A 713 -20.12 2.78 19.52
N LYS A 714 -19.86 2.58 18.22
CA LYS A 714 -19.17 3.56 17.36
C LYS A 714 -20.09 4.68 16.86
N ASP A 715 -19.52 5.82 16.45
CA ASP A 715 -20.23 6.97 15.86
C ASP A 715 -21.21 6.61 14.74
N THR A 716 -20.79 5.70 13.86
CA THR A 716 -21.62 5.28 12.71
C THR A 716 -22.84 4.50 13.18
N SER A 717 -22.66 3.58 14.13
CA SER A 717 -23.73 2.78 14.74
C SER A 717 -24.74 3.68 15.48
N ALA A 718 -24.24 4.67 16.22
CA ALA A 718 -25.08 5.66 16.90
C ALA A 718 -25.97 6.45 15.93
N ARG A 719 -25.39 7.02 14.86
CA ARG A 719 -26.16 7.77 13.84
C ARG A 719 -27.27 6.93 13.23
N VAL A 720 -26.98 5.66 12.92
CA VAL A 720 -27.93 4.72 12.32
C VAL A 720 -29.14 4.45 13.24
N ILE A 721 -28.92 4.24 14.55
CA ILE A 721 -30.01 4.03 15.52
C ILE A 721 -30.88 5.28 15.66
N ARG A 722 -30.25 6.46 15.78
CA ARG A 722 -30.95 7.74 15.87
C ARG A 722 -31.83 7.99 14.66
N ASP A 723 -31.29 7.84 13.47
CA ASP A 723 -31.99 8.13 12.22
C ASP A 723 -33.17 7.17 12.03
N TYR A 724 -33.01 5.90 12.40
CA TYR A 724 -34.08 4.91 12.41
C TYR A 724 -35.23 5.28 13.37
N LEU A 725 -34.93 5.70 14.60
CA LEU A 725 -35.94 6.16 15.57
C LEU A 725 -36.63 7.47 15.14
N ALA A 726 -35.88 8.41 14.56
CA ALA A 726 -36.44 9.65 14.05
C ALA A 726 -37.42 9.41 12.89
N ALA A 727 -37.19 8.35 12.11
CA ALA A 727 -38.07 7.90 11.04
C ALA A 727 -39.28 7.06 11.51
N GLY A 728 -39.48 6.89 12.84
CA GLY A 728 -40.60 6.11 13.39
C GLY A 728 -40.27 4.65 13.71
N GLY A 729 -38.99 4.26 13.67
CA GLY A 729 -38.51 2.92 13.97
C GLY A 729 -38.72 2.46 15.42
N ARG A 730 -38.45 1.17 15.67
CA ARG A 730 -38.68 0.48 16.95
C ARG A 730 -37.40 -0.14 17.46
N VAL A 731 -36.85 0.35 18.58
CA VAL A 731 -35.54 -0.08 19.09
C VAL A 731 -35.65 -0.58 20.51
N TYR A 732 -35.24 -1.82 20.72
CA TYR A 732 -34.91 -2.38 22.02
C TYR A 732 -33.39 -2.33 22.23
N LEU A 733 -32.97 -1.83 23.39
CA LEU A 733 -31.55 -1.78 23.78
C LEU A 733 -31.39 -2.24 25.24
N GLU A 734 -30.41 -3.12 25.48
CA GLU A 734 -29.99 -3.52 26.84
C GLU A 734 -28.48 -3.35 27.06
N GLY A 735 -28.10 -2.94 28.28
CA GLY A 735 -26.71 -2.83 28.74
C GLY A 735 -26.45 -1.57 29.57
N GLY A 736 -26.48 -1.68 30.90
CA GLY A 736 -26.33 -0.53 31.82
C GLY A 736 -24.98 0.22 31.70
N ASP A 737 -23.90 -0.48 31.34
CA ASP A 737 -22.56 0.10 31.24
C ASP A 737 -22.30 0.82 29.91
N VAL A 738 -22.97 0.38 28.84
CA VAL A 738 -23.00 1.11 27.54
C VAL A 738 -23.64 2.48 27.71
N ILE A 739 -24.46 2.69 28.74
CA ILE A 739 -25.16 3.95 29.01
C ILE A 739 -24.38 4.84 30.01
N GLY A 740 -23.36 4.32 30.72
CA GLY A 740 -22.83 4.95 31.94
C GLY A 740 -21.32 4.98 32.23
N PHE A 741 -20.44 4.29 31.50
CA PHE A 741 -19.00 4.22 31.85
C PHE A 741 -18.11 5.15 31.01
N ASP A 742 -17.33 6.05 31.65
CA ASP A 742 -16.33 6.99 31.09
C ASP A 742 -16.45 7.29 29.58
N GLN A 743 -17.32 8.26 29.25
CA GLN A 743 -17.65 8.61 27.87
C GLN A 743 -16.92 9.86 27.38
N THR A 744 -15.95 10.38 28.16
CA THR A 744 -15.19 11.60 27.81
C THR A 744 -14.34 11.43 26.53
N ALA A 745 -14.04 10.21 26.12
CA ALA A 745 -13.39 9.88 24.85
C ALA A 745 -14.37 9.51 23.71
N ASN A 746 -15.69 9.46 23.96
CA ASN A 746 -16.72 9.00 23.02
C ASN A 746 -17.91 10.00 22.94
N ASN A 747 -17.64 11.19 22.38
CA ASN A 747 -18.63 12.27 22.25
C ASN A 747 -19.89 11.87 21.46
N ALA A 748 -19.81 10.89 20.55
CA ALA A 748 -20.94 10.46 19.72
C ALA A 748 -21.99 9.62 20.45
N LEU A 749 -21.62 8.93 21.55
CA LEU A 749 -22.58 8.24 22.41
C LEU A 749 -23.42 9.23 23.23
N LEU A 750 -22.79 10.32 23.71
CA LEU A 750 -23.47 11.38 24.46
C LEU A 750 -24.50 12.11 23.60
N ASP A 751 -24.17 12.33 22.32
CA ASP A 751 -25.09 12.87 21.32
C ASP A 751 -26.24 11.91 20.95
N LEU A 752 -26.03 10.58 21.06
CA LEU A 752 -27.03 9.54 20.75
C LEU A 752 -28.23 9.53 21.71
N PHE A 753 -27.94 9.62 23.01
CA PHE A 753 -28.94 9.66 24.08
C PHE A 753 -29.31 11.10 24.46
N GLY A 754 -28.69 12.09 23.82
CA GLY A 754 -28.87 13.50 24.14
C GLY A 754 -28.61 13.78 25.62
N VAL A 755 -27.55 13.22 26.19
CA VAL A 755 -27.26 13.37 27.63
C VAL A 755 -26.18 14.44 27.82
N ASN A 756 -26.40 15.41 28.72
CA ASN A 756 -25.42 16.44 29.05
C ASN A 756 -24.48 15.95 30.18
N ILE A 757 -23.16 16.12 30.04
CA ILE A 757 -22.18 15.70 31.05
C ILE A 757 -22.31 16.56 32.31
N VAL A 758 -22.70 15.93 33.43
CA VAL A 758 -22.29 16.36 34.77
C VAL A 758 -21.88 15.12 35.56
N THR A 759 -20.57 14.93 35.76
CA THR A 759 -19.95 13.79 36.50
C THR A 759 -20.45 12.40 36.05
N ASP A 760 -19.71 11.77 35.14
CA ASP A 760 -20.08 10.60 34.33
C ASP A 760 -19.40 9.29 34.73
N GLY A 761 -18.92 9.16 35.97
CA GLY A 761 -18.41 7.87 36.46
C GLY A 761 -16.96 7.53 36.12
N SER A 762 -16.13 8.46 35.63
CA SER A 762 -14.71 8.20 35.25
C SER A 762 -13.79 7.72 36.39
N SER A 763 -14.21 7.84 37.65
CA SER A 763 -13.51 7.27 38.80
C SER A 763 -14.41 7.27 40.04
N GLU A 764 -13.98 6.58 41.10
CA GLU A 764 -14.61 6.65 42.43
C GLU A 764 -14.77 8.09 42.97
N SER A 765 -14.01 9.05 42.44
CA SER A 765 -14.06 10.47 42.81
C SER A 765 -15.02 11.33 41.95
N ARG A 766 -15.64 10.77 40.91
CA ARG A 766 -16.57 11.44 39.99
C ARG A 766 -17.76 10.52 39.63
N PRO A 767 -18.65 10.18 40.59
CA PRO A 767 -19.73 9.22 40.36
C PRO A 767 -20.77 9.73 39.35
N VAL A 768 -21.52 8.81 38.72
CA VAL A 768 -22.71 9.14 37.90
C VAL A 768 -23.80 9.71 38.82
N THR A 769 -24.10 11.02 38.71
CA THR A 769 -25.07 11.70 39.61
C THR A 769 -26.42 11.99 38.96
N SER A 770 -26.47 12.49 37.72
CA SER A 770 -27.73 12.70 36.98
C SER A 770 -27.49 12.71 35.48
N LEU A 771 -27.83 11.63 34.78
CA LEU A 771 -27.88 11.61 33.30
C LEU A 771 -29.34 11.83 32.88
N VAL A 772 -29.59 12.93 32.17
CA VAL A 772 -30.92 13.32 31.68
C VAL A 772 -30.90 13.26 30.17
N GLY A 773 -31.79 12.49 29.54
CA GLY A 773 -31.86 12.45 28.08
C GLY A 773 -32.59 13.66 27.48
N GLN A 774 -32.21 14.04 26.26
CA GLN A 774 -32.81 15.17 25.53
C GLN A 774 -34.00 14.73 24.68
N THR A 775 -34.87 15.71 24.41
CA THR A 775 -36.04 15.57 23.55
C THR A 775 -35.69 15.02 22.17
N GLY A 776 -36.40 13.97 21.73
CA GLY A 776 -36.20 13.31 20.42
C GLY A 776 -35.11 12.25 20.36
N SER A 777 -34.38 11.98 21.45
CA SER A 777 -33.37 10.91 21.53
C SER A 777 -33.94 9.58 22.03
N LEU A 778 -33.12 8.52 21.99
CA LEU A 778 -33.45 7.21 22.60
C LEU A 778 -33.73 7.34 24.11
N ALA A 779 -33.21 8.40 24.77
CA ALA A 779 -33.40 8.68 26.19
C ALA A 779 -34.30 9.89 26.50
N ASP A 780 -35.09 10.36 25.54
CA ASP A 780 -36.11 11.37 25.81
C ASP A 780 -37.01 10.91 26.98
N GLY A 781 -37.28 11.80 27.94
CA GLY A 781 -38.02 11.44 29.16
C GLY A 781 -37.33 10.43 30.10
N LEU A 782 -36.03 10.16 29.96
CA LEU A 782 -35.31 9.28 30.88
C LEU A 782 -34.44 10.09 31.85
N LEU A 783 -34.60 9.81 33.14
CA LEU A 783 -33.69 10.25 34.20
C LEU A 783 -32.98 9.01 34.75
N TYR A 784 -31.72 8.81 34.38
CA TYR A 784 -30.95 7.69 34.91
C TYR A 784 -30.42 8.03 36.32
N THR A 785 -30.59 7.09 37.25
CA THR A 785 -30.17 7.25 38.66
C THR A 785 -29.35 6.05 39.12
N SER A 786 -28.38 6.29 40.01
CA SER A 786 -27.63 5.23 40.69
C SER A 786 -28.17 5.04 42.12
N SER A 787 -28.39 3.81 42.58
CA SER A 787 -28.85 3.56 43.95
C SER A 787 -27.69 3.54 44.94
N ARG A 788 -27.65 4.56 45.82
CA ARG A 788 -27.09 4.53 47.19
C ARG A 788 -25.92 3.54 47.45
N GLN A 789 -24.68 3.90 47.07
CA GLN A 789 -23.45 3.79 47.90
C GLN A 789 -22.18 4.13 47.08
N THR A 790 -21.11 4.43 47.80
CA THR A 790 -19.75 4.74 47.31
C THR A 790 -19.17 3.64 46.42
N ALA A 791 -18.65 4.06 45.24
CA ALA A 791 -17.80 3.32 44.29
C ALA A 791 -18.47 2.39 43.23
N THR A 792 -19.43 2.88 42.43
CA THR A 792 -19.79 2.25 41.14
C THR A 792 -19.84 3.25 39.98
N THR A 793 -19.57 2.77 38.76
CA THR A 793 -19.37 3.53 37.51
C THR A 793 -20.42 3.18 36.43
N SER A 794 -21.57 2.61 36.82
CA SER A 794 -22.63 2.05 35.94
C SER A 794 -24.01 2.70 36.20
N VAL A 795 -24.95 2.53 35.27
CA VAL A 795 -26.36 2.93 35.42
C VAL A 795 -27.23 1.72 35.72
N ASP A 796 -27.72 1.62 36.96
CA ASP A 796 -28.48 0.44 37.41
C ASP A 796 -29.99 0.67 37.51
N ARG A 797 -30.44 1.93 37.71
CA ARG A 797 -31.85 2.30 37.83
C ARG A 797 -32.21 3.43 36.88
N ILE A 798 -33.46 3.44 36.44
CA ILE A 798 -34.01 4.49 35.58
C ILE A 798 -35.26 5.04 36.24
N GLU A 799 -35.35 6.36 36.36
CA GLU A 799 -36.56 7.09 36.73
C GLU A 799 -37.22 7.67 35.48
N SER A 800 -38.55 7.67 35.48
CA SER A 800 -39.33 8.31 34.42
C SER A 800 -39.33 9.83 34.61
N ALA A 801 -39.08 10.56 33.52
CA ALA A 801 -39.28 11.99 33.38
C ALA A 801 -40.09 12.26 32.09
N GLY A 802 -40.73 13.43 31.95
CA GLY A 802 -41.40 13.80 30.70
C GLY A 802 -42.39 12.74 30.18
N SER A 803 -42.13 12.16 28.99
CA SER A 803 -42.97 11.16 28.31
C SER A 803 -42.60 9.69 28.58
N GLY A 804 -41.53 9.41 29.31
CA GLY A 804 -41.07 8.03 29.57
C GLY A 804 -42.01 7.26 30.49
N GLN A 805 -42.23 5.96 30.24
CA GLN A 805 -43.08 5.08 31.04
C GLN A 805 -42.33 3.84 31.52
N VAL A 806 -42.42 3.54 32.82
CA VAL A 806 -41.75 2.37 33.40
C VAL A 806 -42.32 1.08 32.80
N THR A 807 -41.44 0.26 32.23
CA THR A 807 -41.77 -1.01 31.56
C THR A 807 -41.48 -2.21 32.46
N PHE A 808 -40.44 -2.12 33.31
CA PHE A 808 -40.08 -3.19 34.22
C PHE A 808 -39.54 -2.64 35.54
N VAL A 809 -40.09 -3.17 36.65
CA VAL A 809 -39.69 -2.85 38.02
C VAL A 809 -39.19 -4.13 38.67
N GLN A 810 -37.96 -4.08 39.19
CA GLN A 810 -37.43 -5.14 40.03
C GLN A 810 -37.90 -4.92 41.47
N GLU A 811 -38.51 -5.95 42.05
CA GLU A 811 -39.02 -5.93 43.42
C GLU A 811 -37.92 -5.53 44.41
N ASN A 812 -38.23 -4.61 45.32
CA ASN A 812 -37.29 -4.06 46.33
C ASN A 812 -36.04 -3.35 45.77
N TYR A 813 -35.93 -3.14 44.45
CA TYR A 813 -34.79 -2.47 43.82
C TYR A 813 -35.18 -1.17 43.11
N GLY A 814 -36.21 -1.20 42.25
CA GLY A 814 -36.69 -0.03 41.51
C GLY A 814 -36.95 -0.31 40.03
N ALA A 815 -37.23 0.75 39.26
CA ALA A 815 -37.41 0.65 37.82
C ALA A 815 -36.07 0.44 37.10
N VAL A 816 -36.03 -0.56 36.23
CA VAL A 816 -34.83 -1.00 35.50
C VAL A 816 -35.11 -1.19 34.00
N GLY A 817 -36.32 -0.84 33.57
CA GLY A 817 -36.75 -0.79 32.19
C GLY A 817 -37.73 0.35 31.96
N ILE A 818 -37.51 1.15 30.93
CA ILE A 818 -38.41 2.24 30.53
C ILE A 818 -38.64 2.20 29.02
N GLN A 819 -39.87 2.52 28.63
CA GLN A 819 -40.26 2.75 27.25
C GLN A 819 -40.53 4.23 27.00
N ASN A 820 -40.27 4.69 25.78
CA ASN A 820 -40.66 6.02 25.35
C ASN A 820 -41.07 6.04 23.87
N GLN A 821 -41.98 6.94 23.54
CA GLN A 821 -42.33 7.29 22.17
C GLN A 821 -41.92 8.75 21.91
N ASN A 822 -41.06 8.96 20.92
CA ASN A 822 -40.64 10.30 20.53
C ASN A 822 -41.73 11.04 19.73
N SER A 823 -41.53 12.34 19.51
CA SER A 823 -42.46 13.20 18.75
C SER A 823 -42.60 12.82 17.27
N GLY A 824 -41.63 12.09 16.70
CA GLY A 824 -41.66 11.53 15.35
C GLY A 824 -42.40 10.19 15.23
N GLY A 825 -42.87 9.63 16.35
CA GLY A 825 -43.58 8.35 16.39
C GLY A 825 -42.71 7.12 16.62
N GLY A 826 -41.38 7.28 16.71
CA GLY A 826 -40.45 6.20 17.01
C GLY A 826 -40.59 5.73 18.46
N ARG A 827 -40.39 4.42 18.67
CA ARG A 827 -40.61 3.76 19.96
C ARG A 827 -39.32 3.11 20.44
N SER A 828 -38.99 3.31 21.71
CA SER A 828 -37.82 2.71 22.33
C SER A 828 -38.18 1.98 23.61
N VAL A 829 -37.44 0.90 23.89
CA VAL A 829 -37.39 0.24 25.20
C VAL A 829 -35.92 0.11 25.60
N VAL A 830 -35.56 0.64 26.76
CA VAL A 830 -34.20 0.59 27.30
C VAL A 830 -34.22 -0.17 28.62
N MET A 831 -33.36 -1.17 28.76
CA MET A 831 -33.19 -2.00 29.95
C MET A 831 -31.77 -1.91 30.50
N THR A 832 -31.61 -1.82 31.81
CA THR A 832 -30.29 -1.88 32.47
C THR A 832 -29.82 -3.31 32.72
N TYR A 833 -30.73 -4.29 32.74
CA TYR A 833 -30.45 -5.71 32.89
C TYR A 833 -30.65 -6.48 31.58
N THR A 834 -29.98 -7.64 31.49
CA THR A 834 -30.17 -8.64 30.45
C THR A 834 -31.53 -9.30 30.55
N LEU A 835 -32.31 -9.24 29.48
CA LEU A 835 -33.63 -9.87 29.38
C LEU A 835 -33.57 -11.40 29.59
N ALA A 836 -32.51 -12.06 29.09
CA ALA A 836 -32.34 -13.51 29.23
C ALA A 836 -32.14 -13.99 30.68
N ASP A 837 -31.61 -13.13 31.56
CA ASP A 837 -31.22 -13.49 32.93
C ASP A 837 -32.33 -13.26 33.97
N LEU A 838 -33.51 -12.77 33.54
CA LEU A 838 -34.67 -12.67 34.43
C LEU A 838 -35.18 -14.07 34.83
N ASP A 839 -35.39 -14.29 36.13
CA ASP A 839 -35.71 -15.61 36.71
C ASP A 839 -37.03 -16.20 36.15
N ALA A 840 -36.98 -17.46 35.71
CA ALA A 840 -38.08 -18.17 35.06
C ALA A 840 -39.08 -18.81 36.05
N ASN A 841 -38.81 -18.76 37.36
CA ASN A 841 -39.64 -19.41 38.38
C ASN A 841 -40.78 -18.51 38.90
N GLY A 842 -41.77 -18.35 38.03
CA GLY A 842 -43.05 -17.64 38.23
C GLY A 842 -43.54 -17.27 36.84
N SER A 843 -44.75 -17.71 36.44
CA SER A 843 -45.36 -17.55 35.11
C SER A 843 -44.60 -16.62 34.13
N SER A 844 -43.70 -17.22 33.34
CA SER A 844 -42.93 -16.69 32.20
C SER A 844 -42.64 -15.16 32.17
N THR A 845 -41.89 -14.64 33.15
CA THR A 845 -41.60 -13.18 33.27
C THR A 845 -40.82 -12.59 32.08
N ARG A 846 -39.86 -13.33 31.48
CA ARG A 846 -39.05 -12.84 30.36
C ARG A 846 -39.74 -12.92 29.00
N ASN A 847 -40.47 -14.01 28.69
CA ASN A 847 -41.23 -14.12 27.43
C ASN A 847 -42.46 -13.20 27.48
N ALA A 848 -43.12 -13.05 28.64
CA ALA A 848 -44.18 -12.07 28.81
C ALA A 848 -43.68 -10.62 28.73
N LEU A 849 -42.44 -10.34 29.17
CA LEU A 849 -41.83 -9.03 28.96
C LEU A 849 -41.48 -8.81 27.49
N LEU A 850 -40.89 -9.79 26.80
CA LEU A 850 -40.60 -9.71 25.37
C LEU A 850 -41.88 -9.52 24.53
N SER A 851 -42.96 -10.27 24.83
CA SER A 851 -44.28 -10.08 24.22
C SER A 851 -44.82 -8.67 24.43
N ARG A 852 -44.72 -8.12 25.64
CA ARG A 852 -45.13 -6.73 25.92
C ARG A 852 -44.30 -5.70 25.15
N ILE A 853 -43.00 -5.94 24.97
CA ILE A 853 -42.11 -5.08 24.17
C ILE A 853 -42.52 -5.14 22.69
N LEU A 854 -42.79 -6.34 22.16
CA LEU A 854 -43.27 -6.52 20.78
C LEU A 854 -44.63 -5.86 20.55
N ASP A 855 -45.58 -6.05 21.47
CA ASP A 855 -46.88 -5.37 21.46
C ASP A 855 -46.74 -3.85 21.54
N TYR A 856 -45.85 -3.35 22.41
CA TYR A 856 -45.54 -1.92 22.51
C TYR A 856 -44.95 -1.39 21.21
N PHE A 857 -44.06 -2.15 20.56
CA PHE A 857 -43.61 -1.81 19.23
C PHE A 857 -44.76 -1.82 18.24
N GLY A 858 -45.79 -2.65 18.44
CA GLY A 858 -46.92 -2.82 17.53
C GLY A 858 -46.67 -3.98 16.58
N LEU A 859 -45.95 -4.98 17.04
CA LEU A 859 -45.70 -6.29 16.43
C LEU A 859 -46.54 -7.29 17.23
N ALA A 860 -47.70 -7.67 16.70
CA ALA A 860 -48.63 -8.56 17.40
C ALA A 860 -48.11 -10.00 17.39
N VAL A 861 -47.12 -10.28 18.22
CA VAL A 861 -46.43 -11.57 18.34
C VAL A 861 -46.66 -12.08 19.76
N GLN A 862 -47.37 -13.20 19.89
CA GLN A 862 -47.58 -13.85 21.18
C GLN A 862 -46.50 -14.91 21.43
N LEU A 863 -45.60 -14.60 22.36
CA LEU A 863 -44.61 -15.54 22.91
C LEU A 863 -45.17 -16.03 24.26
N ASP A 864 -45.63 -17.28 24.29
CA ASP A 864 -46.32 -17.96 25.41
C ASP A 864 -47.77 -17.53 25.71
N ALA A 865 -48.74 -18.23 25.13
CA ALA A 865 -50.12 -18.19 25.59
C ALA A 865 -50.39 -19.28 26.64
N GLU A 866 -50.18 -18.99 27.93
CA GLU A 866 -51.02 -19.64 28.96
C GLU A 866 -52.35 -18.86 29.03
N PRO A 867 -53.52 -19.51 28.89
CA PRO A 867 -54.79 -18.80 28.83
C PRO A 867 -55.06 -18.04 30.13
N ALA A 868 -55.24 -16.72 30.05
CA ALA A 868 -55.60 -15.89 31.19
C ALA A 868 -56.88 -16.40 31.86
N ALA A 869 -56.78 -16.88 33.11
CA ALA A 869 -57.92 -17.36 33.87
C ALA A 869 -58.64 -16.19 34.56
N LEU A 870 -59.95 -16.07 34.33
CA LEU A 870 -60.80 -15.08 35.00
C LEU A 870 -60.82 -15.30 36.54
N PRO A 871 -61.06 -14.24 37.35
CA PRO A 871 -61.28 -14.39 38.78
C PRO A 871 -62.40 -15.40 39.07
N THR A 872 -62.18 -16.32 40.00
CA THR A 872 -63.12 -17.41 40.28
C THR A 872 -64.18 -17.05 41.33
N GLY A 873 -64.01 -15.91 42.00
CA GLY A 873 -64.95 -15.34 42.94
C GLY A 873 -64.82 -13.82 43.05
N LEU A 874 -65.95 -13.13 43.16
CA LEU A 874 -66.07 -11.68 43.33
C LEU A 874 -67.10 -11.39 44.42
N SER A 875 -66.70 -10.69 45.48
CA SER A 875 -67.64 -10.22 46.51
C SER A 875 -67.36 -8.80 46.93
N LEU A 876 -68.42 -8.02 47.12
CA LEU A 876 -68.34 -6.68 47.70
C LEU A 876 -68.58 -6.80 49.21
N GLY A 877 -67.60 -6.38 50.01
CA GLY A 877 -67.73 -6.31 51.46
C GLY A 877 -68.89 -5.41 51.89
N THR A 878 -69.61 -5.77 52.95
CA THR A 878 -70.80 -5.03 53.40
C THR A 878 -70.44 -3.59 53.81
N PRO A 879 -70.90 -2.55 53.10
CA PRO A 879 -70.71 -1.18 53.56
C PRO A 879 -71.72 -0.93 54.68
N TYR A 880 -71.31 -1.01 55.94
CA TYR A 880 -72.15 -0.64 57.08
C TYR A 880 -71.46 0.39 57.98
N PRO A 881 -72.15 1.48 58.38
CA PRO A 881 -73.50 1.87 57.97
C PRO A 881 -73.55 2.58 56.60
N ASN A 882 -74.28 2.00 55.64
CA ASN A 882 -74.69 2.63 54.38
C ASN A 882 -75.79 3.68 54.70
N PRO A 883 -75.70 4.94 54.24
CA PRO A 883 -74.88 5.46 53.13
C PRO A 883 -73.71 6.37 53.52
N THR A 884 -73.16 6.26 54.74
CA THR A 884 -72.16 7.23 55.25
C THR A 884 -70.70 6.82 55.07
N THR A 885 -70.41 5.75 54.34
CA THR A 885 -69.02 5.29 54.10
C THR A 885 -68.54 5.70 52.71
N SER A 886 -67.37 6.36 52.66
CA SER A 886 -66.65 6.73 51.43
C SER A 886 -65.76 5.59 50.89
N GLU A 887 -65.76 4.44 51.56
CA GLU A 887 -64.90 3.30 51.25
C GLU A 887 -65.75 2.05 51.02
N ALA A 888 -65.36 1.24 50.04
CA ALA A 888 -65.93 -0.07 49.75
C ALA A 888 -64.79 -1.05 49.47
N THR A 889 -64.87 -2.26 50.03
CA THR A 889 -63.86 -3.31 49.84
C THR A 889 -64.37 -4.32 48.82
N LEU A 890 -63.57 -4.58 47.80
CA LEU A 890 -63.83 -5.61 46.79
C LEU A 890 -62.86 -6.77 47.03
N ASP A 891 -63.40 -7.95 47.31
CA ASP A 891 -62.61 -9.16 47.49
C ASP A 891 -62.64 -10.00 46.20
N LEU A 892 -61.45 -10.33 45.68
CA LEU A 892 -61.23 -11.12 44.48
C LEU A 892 -60.53 -12.43 44.82
N VAL A 893 -61.03 -13.55 44.30
CA VAL A 893 -60.37 -14.86 44.42
C VAL A 893 -59.65 -15.17 43.12
N MET A 894 -58.33 -14.99 43.13
CA MET A 894 -57.47 -15.20 41.97
C MET A 894 -56.93 -16.64 41.93
N PRO A 895 -56.91 -17.31 40.76
CA PRO A 895 -56.37 -18.66 40.63
C PRO A 895 -54.82 -18.72 40.74
N GLY A 896 -54.13 -17.56 40.78
CA GLY A 896 -52.69 -17.41 40.96
C GLY A 896 -52.30 -15.94 41.16
N GLY A 897 -51.00 -15.63 41.21
CA GLY A 897 -50.51 -14.24 41.21
C GLY A 897 -50.72 -13.60 39.85
N ALA A 898 -51.76 -12.80 39.69
CA ALA A 898 -52.13 -12.16 38.43
C ALA A 898 -52.60 -10.73 38.71
N PHE A 899 -52.28 -9.81 37.79
CA PHE A 899 -52.74 -8.42 37.84
C PHE A 899 -54.21 -8.32 37.45
N VAL A 900 -54.95 -7.43 38.12
CA VAL A 900 -56.36 -7.14 37.78
C VAL A 900 -56.54 -5.64 37.56
N ASP A 901 -57.17 -5.26 36.46
CA ASP A 901 -57.63 -3.89 36.25
C ASP A 901 -59.08 -3.75 36.75
N ILE A 902 -59.30 -2.81 37.68
CA ILE A 902 -60.62 -2.54 38.24
C ILE A 902 -61.14 -1.19 37.74
N ASP A 903 -62.29 -1.22 37.07
CA ASP A 903 -63.03 -0.03 36.66
C ASP A 903 -64.28 0.19 37.50
N VAL A 904 -64.41 1.38 38.09
CA VAL A 904 -65.58 1.77 38.91
C VAL A 904 -66.43 2.78 38.15
N TYR A 905 -67.73 2.50 38.06
CA TYR A 905 -68.73 3.36 37.42
C TYR A 905 -69.77 3.83 38.43
N ASP A 906 -70.29 5.05 38.27
CA ASP A 906 -71.46 5.51 39.02
C ASP A 906 -72.76 4.87 38.50
N ILE A 907 -73.86 5.10 39.21
CA ILE A 907 -75.18 4.57 38.84
C ILE A 907 -75.71 5.10 37.49
N LEU A 908 -75.06 6.13 36.92
CA LEU A 908 -75.36 6.70 35.61
C LEU A 908 -74.44 6.14 34.52
N GLY A 909 -73.58 5.17 34.84
CA GLY A 909 -72.67 4.52 33.89
C GLY A 909 -71.43 5.34 33.55
N ARG A 910 -71.10 6.39 34.31
CA ARG A 910 -69.89 7.19 34.10
C ARG A 910 -68.76 6.61 34.93
N ARG A 911 -67.58 6.43 34.33
CA ARG A 911 -66.38 5.95 35.04
C ARG A 911 -65.94 7.01 36.07
N VAL A 912 -65.83 6.62 37.33
CA VAL A 912 -65.54 7.52 38.46
C VAL A 912 -64.19 7.26 39.12
N MET A 913 -63.45 6.23 38.70
CA MET A 913 -62.09 5.95 39.17
C MET A 913 -61.17 5.54 37.99
N GLN A 914 -59.91 5.98 38.02
CA GLN A 914 -58.86 5.48 37.11
C GLN A 914 -58.50 4.04 37.49
N PRO A 915 -58.02 3.22 36.53
CA PRO A 915 -57.73 1.82 36.81
C PRO A 915 -56.56 1.75 37.80
N VAL A 916 -56.75 0.98 38.86
CA VAL A 916 -55.68 0.65 39.79
C VAL A 916 -55.23 -0.77 39.44
N SER A 917 -54.05 -0.88 38.85
CA SER A 917 -53.42 -2.16 38.54
C SER A 917 -52.65 -2.62 39.79
N GLY A 918 -52.92 -3.85 40.24
CA GLY A 918 -52.30 -4.44 41.42
C GLY A 918 -52.20 -5.95 41.29
#